data_AF-A0A2D5B645-F1
#
_entry.id   AF-A0A2D5B645-F1
#
_cell.length_a   1.000
_cell.length_b   1.000
_cell.length_c   1.000
_cell.angle_alpha   90.00
_cell.angle_beta   90.00
_cell.angle_gamma   90.00
#
_symmetry.space_group_name_H-M   'P 1'
#
loop_
_entity.id
_entity.type
_entity.pdbx_description
1 polymer ?
#
loop_
_entity_poly.entity_id
_entity_poly.type
_entity_poly.pdbx_seq_one_letter_code
_entity_poly.pdbx_strand_id
1 'polypeptide(L)'
;MQIAPLTLVRRCALGCAIAAGLLASTMSAHASQNSKPRLAITKITATDAVKQQARADGDSSTLNQIIEGSDGQLGVSFMNTSKFDMVARSDLNAILKEQDLAASGLVNPADPQTARQFELAGVKYVATVSIDNFQDITARAKLEGQFGSTDAERRTIQLQAVVRIYDTTTGTMLGATNVRLDKSTVNEILPGATEQGRKTNMLLGDVTTMFARQAANAITNTLSPPRVMAYTMGVITFNRTAASGVQSGEVWEVFAPGEELIDPDTGESLGAEEISIGWARVTDAGEKFSKARVIEDYGIEKGSIMRPSLGGLPDHVDPDGRPTGSAPRSGGSTRAAGTPPRDRGGDRTDRGVRNATGTDAPAAMRKMAIFVRNNASNVSDDTVRMLEDQVTSQLNGSGVELISRSIVLNAVSDMAGSGANRGTGDPMNTAAERLLSDEASASSLASTLGADGLLVVSIASYDTDTREFRDEDLGVDRVTTFYMLDVAWSLLGSDGGTLASDMASARTGIQQSETLRRDYDPLNQLMKDDARLIGDGVAAAMNSQRLAAEGGEADMVEVDISIVLADLSIPEIVENENGDWVVTANQYRLSPMNATVMVDGFIVGSAPGPIAMSSGQHRLTIERPMLETIDRFVVARKDMSLVIPMQLSEEGRRQWMETAAFIEGLKNGAVLRAVELEKAQGLAEFMRNSRITLDTSNVRNLSVGSRLLWGQLIED
;
A
#
# COMPACT_ATOMS: atom_id res chain seq x y z
N MET A 1 -44.41 63.10 -17.49
CA MET A 1 -44.12 61.65 -17.49
C MET A 1 -42.91 61.42 -16.60
N GLN A 2 -43.19 60.96 -15.38
CA GLN A 2 -42.31 60.81 -14.21
C GLN A 2 -42.06 59.29 -14.03
N ILE A 3 -40.91 58.72 -13.65
CA ILE A 3 -39.62 59.13 -13.07
C ILE A 3 -38.60 58.00 -13.35
N ALA A 4 -37.36 58.35 -13.72
CA ALA A 4 -36.13 57.56 -13.48
C ALA A 4 -35.49 58.08 -12.16
N PRO A 5 -34.64 57.33 -11.40
CA PRO A 5 -33.21 57.19 -11.76
C PRO A 5 -32.58 55.82 -11.30
N LEU A 6 -31.48 55.29 -11.81
CA LEU A 6 -30.08 55.75 -11.96
C LEU A 6 -29.31 55.92 -10.63
N THR A 7 -28.36 55.01 -10.34
CA THR A 7 -27.02 55.19 -9.73
C THR A 7 -26.34 53.82 -9.64
N LEU A 8 -25.28 53.49 -10.41
CA LEU A 8 -23.85 53.82 -10.23
C LEU A 8 -23.37 53.40 -8.81
N VAL A 9 -22.45 52.43 -8.60
CA VAL A 9 -20.99 52.59 -8.74
C VAL A 9 -20.26 51.25 -8.41
N ARG A 10 -19.28 50.91 -9.27
CA ARG A 10 -17.97 50.21 -9.10
C ARG A 10 -17.69 49.20 -7.95
N ARG A 11 -17.14 48.06 -8.42
CA ARG A 11 -15.85 47.39 -8.09
C ARG A 11 -15.54 46.97 -6.63
N CYS A 12 -15.29 45.67 -6.45
CA CYS A 12 -14.04 45.04 -5.94
C CYS A 12 -14.29 43.81 -5.04
N ALA A 13 -13.57 42.72 -5.37
CA ALA A 13 -12.99 41.66 -4.52
C ALA A 13 -13.91 40.90 -3.52
N LEU A 14 -14.10 39.58 -3.64
CA LEU A 14 -13.14 38.50 -3.29
C LEU A 14 -12.63 38.61 -1.83
N GLY A 15 -13.04 37.69 -0.95
CA GLY A 15 -12.55 37.65 0.45
C GLY A 15 -13.27 36.66 1.36
N CYS A 16 -12.98 35.37 1.16
CA CYS A 16 -12.99 34.24 2.11
C CYS A 16 -13.93 34.23 3.33
N ALA A 17 -14.94 33.36 3.23
CA ALA A 17 -15.26 32.45 4.33
C ALA A 17 -14.05 31.54 4.60
N ILE A 18 -13.71 31.33 5.89
CA ILE A 18 -13.22 30.07 6.52
C ILE A 18 -12.76 30.45 7.94
N ALA A 19 -13.33 29.79 8.96
CA ALA A 19 -12.61 29.15 10.07
C ALA A 19 -13.53 28.94 11.29
N ALA A 20 -14.33 27.86 11.26
CA ALA A 20 -14.75 27.10 12.44
C ALA A 20 -15.29 25.76 11.95
N GLY A 21 -14.39 24.79 11.80
CA GLY A 21 -14.73 23.47 11.26
C GLY A 21 -13.57 22.49 11.41
N LEU A 22 -12.99 22.42 12.61
CA LEU A 22 -12.18 21.29 13.04
C LEU A 22 -13.05 20.47 14.00
N LEU A 23 -13.02 19.15 13.80
CA LEU A 23 -13.79 18.10 14.49
C LEU A 23 -15.17 17.77 13.88
N ALA A 24 -15.16 17.39 12.61
CA ALA A 24 -15.99 16.27 12.18
C ALA A 24 -15.15 15.45 11.20
N SER A 25 -14.52 14.40 11.71
CA SER A 25 -14.17 13.23 10.91
C SER A 25 -15.46 12.73 10.26
N THR A 26 -15.74 13.25 9.07
CA THR A 26 -16.73 12.67 8.17
C THR A 26 -16.16 11.33 7.74
N MET A 27 -16.43 10.31 8.55
CA MET A 27 -16.69 9.00 7.98
C MET A 27 -17.80 9.25 6.96
N SER A 28 -17.42 9.33 5.68
CA SER A 28 -18.35 9.04 4.60
C SER A 28 -18.80 7.61 4.83
N ALA A 29 -19.83 7.46 5.66
CA ALA A 29 -20.70 6.31 5.64
C ALA A 29 -21.16 6.24 4.20
N HIS A 30 -20.49 5.39 3.42
CA HIS A 30 -21.00 4.95 2.14
C HIS A 30 -22.41 4.48 2.47
N ALA A 31 -23.41 5.18 1.92
CA ALA A 31 -24.73 4.64 1.85
C ALA A 31 -24.56 3.30 1.13
N SER A 32 -24.59 2.21 1.91
CA SER A 32 -24.58 0.86 1.38
C SER A 32 -25.77 0.80 0.45
N GLN A 33 -25.52 0.90 -0.85
CA GLN A 33 -26.50 0.52 -1.84
C GLN A 33 -26.77 -0.95 -1.52
N ASN A 34 -27.97 -1.21 -1.01
CA ASN A 34 -28.43 -2.54 -0.67
C ASN A 34 -28.57 -3.33 -1.98
N SER A 35 -27.42 -3.78 -2.50
CA SER A 35 -27.30 -4.54 -3.74
C SER A 35 -27.89 -5.92 -3.52
N LYS A 36 -28.53 -6.47 -4.55
CA LYS A 36 -29.14 -7.80 -4.43
C LYS A 36 -28.03 -8.82 -4.15
N PRO A 37 -28.24 -9.75 -3.20
CA PRO A 37 -27.26 -10.80 -2.97
C PRO A 37 -27.05 -11.60 -4.25
N ARG A 38 -25.78 -11.94 -4.52
CA ARG A 38 -25.40 -12.71 -5.71
C ARG A 38 -25.51 -14.21 -5.45
N LEU A 39 -26.19 -14.90 -6.36
CA LEU A 39 -26.42 -16.34 -6.31
C LEU A 39 -25.89 -16.98 -7.60
N ALA A 40 -25.19 -18.10 -7.47
CA ALA A 40 -24.92 -19.00 -8.58
C ALA A 40 -25.74 -20.28 -8.45
N ILE A 41 -26.16 -20.80 -9.59
CA ILE A 41 -26.84 -22.08 -9.70
C ILE A 41 -25.92 -22.99 -10.50
N THR A 42 -25.57 -24.14 -9.94
CA THR A 42 -24.85 -25.18 -10.69
C THR A 42 -25.79 -25.88 -11.64
N LYS A 43 -25.25 -26.57 -12.65
CA LYS A 43 -26.04 -27.45 -13.51
C LYS A 43 -26.82 -28.47 -12.67
N ILE A 44 -28.06 -28.76 -13.04
CA ILE A 44 -28.87 -29.81 -12.45
C ILE A 44 -28.18 -31.14 -12.77
N THR A 45 -28.04 -31.98 -11.76
CA THR A 45 -27.48 -33.32 -11.92
C THR A 45 -28.46 -34.37 -11.43
N ALA A 46 -28.31 -35.60 -11.91
CA ALA A 46 -28.95 -36.77 -11.31
C ALA A 46 -27.89 -37.62 -10.62
N THR A 47 -28.25 -38.27 -9.52
CA THR A 47 -27.36 -39.22 -8.86
C THR A 47 -27.01 -40.38 -9.79
N ASP A 48 -25.85 -40.98 -9.60
CA ASP A 48 -25.41 -42.09 -10.47
C ASP A 48 -26.37 -43.29 -10.38
N ALA A 49 -26.98 -43.52 -9.22
CA ALA A 49 -28.02 -44.54 -9.04
C ALA A 49 -29.24 -44.28 -9.95
N VAL A 50 -29.73 -43.03 -10.01
CA VAL A 50 -30.85 -42.65 -10.88
C VAL A 50 -30.46 -42.78 -12.35
N LYS A 51 -29.25 -42.34 -12.73
CA LYS A 51 -28.76 -42.50 -14.11
C LYS A 51 -28.69 -43.97 -14.52
N GLN A 52 -28.22 -44.86 -13.63
CA GLN A 52 -28.17 -46.30 -13.89
C GLN A 52 -29.57 -46.91 -13.99
N GLN A 53 -30.50 -46.52 -13.12
CA GLN A 53 -31.89 -46.98 -13.16
C GLN A 53 -32.57 -46.54 -14.47
N ALA A 54 -32.47 -45.27 -14.84
CA ALA A 54 -33.01 -44.76 -16.11
C ALA A 54 -32.36 -45.40 -17.35
N ARG A 55 -31.14 -45.93 -17.26
CA ARG A 55 -30.52 -46.73 -18.33
C ARG A 55 -31.12 -48.13 -18.39
N ALA A 56 -31.33 -48.77 -17.25
CA ALA A 56 -31.94 -50.09 -17.17
C ALA A 56 -33.40 -50.08 -17.69
N ASP A 57 -34.14 -49.02 -17.40
CA ASP A 57 -35.55 -48.87 -17.79
C ASP A 57 -35.75 -48.32 -19.21
N GLY A 58 -34.67 -47.85 -19.86
CA GLY A 58 -34.72 -47.25 -21.21
C GLY A 58 -35.12 -45.77 -21.24
N ASP A 59 -35.25 -45.13 -20.08
CA ASP A 59 -35.73 -43.74 -19.92
C ASP A 59 -34.62 -42.68 -19.86
N SER A 60 -33.37 -43.05 -20.18
CA SER A 60 -32.21 -42.15 -20.10
C SER A 60 -32.37 -40.88 -20.93
N SER A 61 -32.96 -40.99 -22.11
CA SER A 61 -33.24 -39.83 -22.95
C SER A 61 -34.27 -38.89 -22.30
N THR A 62 -35.30 -39.46 -21.67
CA THR A 62 -36.33 -38.68 -20.98
C THR A 62 -35.72 -37.94 -19.78
N LEU A 63 -34.92 -38.64 -18.97
CA LEU A 63 -34.22 -38.03 -17.84
C LEU A 63 -33.29 -36.90 -18.28
N ASN A 64 -32.47 -37.12 -19.30
CA ASN A 64 -31.57 -36.09 -19.82
C ASN A 64 -32.32 -34.88 -20.37
N GLN A 65 -33.44 -35.09 -21.08
CA GLN A 65 -34.28 -34.00 -21.57
C GLN A 65 -34.89 -33.17 -20.43
N ILE A 66 -35.27 -33.80 -19.31
CA ILE A 66 -35.73 -33.08 -18.11
C ILE A 66 -34.59 -32.27 -17.52
N ILE A 67 -33.40 -32.87 -17.34
CA ILE A 67 -32.23 -32.17 -16.78
C ILE A 67 -31.88 -30.95 -17.61
N GLU A 68 -31.63 -31.13 -18.91
CA GLU A 68 -31.22 -30.05 -19.82
C GLU A 68 -32.32 -28.99 -19.99
N GLY A 69 -33.57 -29.43 -20.12
CA GLY A 69 -34.70 -28.52 -20.24
C GLY A 69 -34.92 -27.71 -18.96
N SER A 70 -34.76 -28.33 -17.79
CA SER A 70 -34.98 -27.66 -16.52
C SER A 70 -33.84 -26.71 -16.17
N ASP A 71 -32.61 -26.99 -16.59
CA ASP A 71 -31.48 -26.06 -16.44
C ASP A 71 -31.78 -24.72 -17.12
N GLY A 72 -32.22 -24.76 -18.38
CA GLY A 72 -32.59 -23.56 -19.13
C GLY A 72 -33.77 -22.80 -18.50
N GLN A 73 -34.77 -23.53 -18.00
CA GLN A 73 -35.96 -22.91 -17.38
C GLN A 73 -35.70 -22.41 -15.95
N LEU A 74 -34.74 -22.98 -15.24
CA LEU A 74 -34.41 -22.61 -13.86
C LEU A 74 -33.86 -21.18 -13.83
N GLY A 75 -32.92 -20.86 -14.72
CA GLY A 75 -32.38 -19.51 -14.89
C GLY A 75 -33.48 -18.46 -15.11
N VAL A 76 -34.39 -18.72 -16.04
CA VAL A 76 -35.54 -17.86 -16.35
C VAL A 76 -36.46 -17.68 -15.14
N SER A 77 -36.82 -18.79 -14.47
CA SER A 77 -37.70 -18.79 -13.31
C SER A 77 -37.14 -17.93 -12.17
N PHE A 78 -35.82 -17.93 -12.00
CA PHE A 78 -35.15 -17.12 -11.00
C PHE A 78 -35.05 -15.65 -11.35
N MET A 79 -34.76 -15.29 -12.60
CA MET A 79 -34.76 -13.89 -13.03
C MET A 79 -36.10 -13.20 -12.73
N ASN A 80 -37.20 -13.95 -12.90
CA ASN A 80 -38.55 -13.47 -12.60
C ASN A 80 -38.80 -13.20 -11.11
N THR A 81 -38.00 -13.75 -10.19
CA THR A 81 -38.12 -13.46 -8.75
C THR A 81 -37.60 -12.06 -8.40
N SER A 82 -36.68 -11.51 -9.22
CA SER A 82 -36.04 -10.21 -9.02
C SER A 82 -35.37 -10.02 -7.64
N LYS A 83 -35.05 -11.09 -6.89
CA LYS A 83 -34.45 -11.02 -5.54
C LYS A 83 -32.93 -11.13 -5.51
N PHE A 84 -32.35 -11.81 -6.49
CA PHE A 84 -30.92 -12.11 -6.55
C PHE A 84 -30.33 -11.58 -7.84
N ASP A 85 -29.06 -11.21 -7.79
CA ASP A 85 -28.26 -11.01 -9.00
C ASP A 85 -27.63 -12.35 -9.36
N MET A 86 -28.08 -12.93 -10.48
CA MET A 86 -27.62 -14.24 -10.90
C MET A 86 -26.24 -14.13 -11.55
N VAL A 87 -25.34 -15.03 -11.17
CA VAL A 87 -24.06 -15.21 -11.85
C VAL A 87 -24.15 -16.47 -12.69
N ALA A 88 -23.98 -16.32 -14.00
CA ALA A 88 -24.11 -17.39 -14.99
C ALA A 88 -22.92 -18.36 -14.94
N ARG A 89 -22.91 -19.28 -13.97
CA ARG A 89 -21.88 -20.33 -13.87
C ARG A 89 -22.04 -21.40 -14.96
N SER A 90 -23.27 -21.72 -15.35
CA SER A 90 -23.59 -22.62 -16.48
C SER A 90 -22.98 -22.16 -17.80
N ASP A 91 -23.00 -20.84 -18.04
CA ASP A 91 -22.54 -20.21 -19.28
C ASP A 91 -21.15 -19.57 -19.16
N LEU A 92 -20.42 -19.89 -18.07
CA LEU A 92 -19.14 -19.27 -17.74
C LEU A 92 -18.11 -19.45 -18.85
N ASN A 93 -18.07 -20.62 -19.50
CA ASN A 93 -17.16 -20.87 -20.61
C ASN A 93 -17.38 -19.89 -21.78
N ALA A 94 -18.63 -19.59 -22.13
CA ALA A 94 -18.93 -18.63 -23.19
C ALA A 94 -18.48 -17.21 -22.80
N ILE A 95 -18.70 -16.81 -21.55
CA ILE A 95 -18.27 -15.51 -21.00
C ILE A 95 -16.73 -15.41 -21.00
N LEU A 96 -16.03 -16.47 -20.59
CA LEU A 96 -14.57 -16.50 -20.57
C LEU A 96 -13.96 -16.46 -21.98
N LYS A 97 -14.61 -17.09 -22.97
CA LYS A 97 -14.19 -16.98 -24.38
C LYS A 97 -14.34 -15.55 -24.91
N GLU A 98 -15.38 -14.83 -24.50
CA GLU A 98 -15.53 -13.40 -24.85
C GLU A 98 -14.45 -12.53 -24.18
N GLN A 99 -14.11 -12.81 -22.92
CA GLN A 99 -12.98 -12.14 -22.25
C GLN A 99 -11.64 -12.44 -22.94
N ASP A 100 -11.45 -13.66 -23.47
CA ASP A 100 -10.27 -13.99 -24.26
C ASP A 100 -10.23 -13.25 -25.59
N LEU A 101 -11.37 -13.16 -26.27
CA LEU A 101 -11.50 -12.39 -27.51
C LEU A 101 -11.14 -10.93 -27.25
N ALA A 102 -11.63 -10.35 -26.15
CA ALA A 102 -11.28 -8.99 -25.74
C ALA A 102 -9.77 -8.83 -25.45
N ALA A 103 -9.18 -9.78 -24.73
CA ALA A 103 -7.76 -9.75 -24.38
C ALA A 103 -6.81 -10.07 -25.56
N SER A 104 -7.32 -10.70 -26.64
CA SER A 104 -6.54 -11.07 -27.82
C SER A 104 -6.03 -9.88 -28.64
N GLY A 105 -6.56 -8.67 -28.39
CA GLY A 105 -6.27 -7.46 -29.18
C GLY A 105 -7.14 -7.30 -30.43
N LEU A 106 -8.09 -8.22 -30.67
CA LEU A 106 -9.07 -8.10 -31.77
C LEU A 106 -10.20 -7.10 -31.46
N VAL A 107 -10.43 -6.79 -30.18
CA VAL A 107 -11.45 -5.84 -29.71
C VAL A 107 -10.77 -4.55 -29.27
N ASN A 108 -11.46 -3.41 -29.46
CA ASN A 108 -10.95 -2.11 -29.00
C ASN A 108 -10.96 -2.02 -27.47
N PRO A 109 -9.79 -1.99 -26.79
CA PRO A 109 -9.74 -1.96 -25.33
C PRO A 109 -10.26 -0.65 -24.72
N ALA A 110 -10.37 0.43 -25.51
CA ALA A 110 -10.90 1.70 -25.06
C ALA A 110 -12.44 1.75 -25.03
N ASP A 111 -13.13 0.77 -25.60
CA ASP A 111 -14.59 0.69 -25.50
C ASP A 111 -14.98 0.30 -24.05
N PRO A 112 -15.76 1.14 -23.33
CA PRO A 112 -16.20 0.85 -21.96
C PRO A 112 -17.02 -0.43 -21.80
N GLN A 113 -17.59 -0.97 -22.88
CA GLN A 113 -18.36 -2.21 -22.88
C GLN A 113 -17.51 -3.46 -23.15
N THR A 114 -16.21 -3.30 -23.40
CA THR A 114 -15.29 -4.43 -23.61
C THR A 114 -15.24 -5.32 -22.38
N ALA A 115 -15.35 -6.63 -22.60
CA ALA A 115 -15.22 -7.62 -21.55
C ALA A 115 -13.81 -7.56 -20.91
N ARG A 116 -13.74 -7.63 -19.59
CA ARG A 116 -12.48 -7.54 -18.84
C ARG A 116 -12.18 -8.83 -18.10
N GLN A 117 -10.95 -9.30 -18.22
CA GLN A 117 -10.44 -10.41 -17.42
C GLN A 117 -10.37 -10.01 -15.94
N PHE A 118 -10.39 -11.00 -15.05
CA PHE A 118 -10.33 -10.84 -13.59
C PHE A 118 -11.51 -10.09 -12.93
N GLU A 119 -12.45 -9.56 -13.70
CA GLU A 119 -13.64 -8.85 -13.20
C GLU A 119 -14.90 -9.72 -13.14
N LEU A 120 -14.76 -11.05 -13.10
CA LEU A 120 -15.91 -11.95 -12.92
C LEU A 120 -16.60 -11.68 -11.58
N ALA A 121 -17.93 -11.65 -11.60
CA ALA A 121 -18.70 -11.45 -10.39
C ALA A 121 -18.45 -12.59 -9.37
N GLY A 122 -18.01 -12.21 -8.17
CA GLY A 122 -18.06 -13.07 -6.99
C GLY A 122 -19.50 -13.40 -6.63
N VAL A 123 -19.70 -14.51 -5.93
CA VAL A 123 -21.01 -15.04 -5.56
C VAL A 123 -21.03 -15.23 -4.06
N LYS A 124 -22.14 -14.89 -3.37
CA LYS A 124 -22.28 -15.15 -1.93
C LYS A 124 -22.85 -16.54 -1.67
N TYR A 125 -23.86 -16.93 -2.45
CA TYR A 125 -24.57 -18.19 -2.29
C TYR A 125 -24.44 -19.09 -3.52
N VAL A 126 -24.25 -20.39 -3.31
CA VAL A 126 -24.31 -21.39 -4.39
C VAL A 126 -25.46 -22.33 -4.11
N ALA A 127 -26.35 -22.51 -5.09
CA ALA A 127 -27.41 -23.49 -5.06
C ALA A 127 -27.08 -24.66 -5.99
N THR A 128 -27.29 -25.87 -5.50
CA THR A 128 -27.16 -27.12 -6.23
C THR A 128 -28.49 -27.84 -6.27
N VAL A 129 -28.79 -28.49 -7.38
CA VAL A 129 -30.03 -29.27 -7.56
C VAL A 129 -29.64 -30.67 -8.04
N SER A 130 -30.02 -31.69 -7.27
CA SER A 130 -29.70 -33.08 -7.55
C SER A 130 -30.96 -33.94 -7.55
N ILE A 131 -31.28 -34.55 -8.68
CA ILE A 131 -32.37 -35.53 -8.83
C ILE A 131 -31.95 -36.85 -8.19
N ASP A 132 -32.70 -37.32 -7.19
CA ASP A 132 -32.42 -38.54 -6.43
C ASP A 132 -33.43 -39.67 -6.70
N ASN A 133 -34.58 -39.37 -7.32
CA ASN A 133 -35.51 -40.37 -7.81
C ASN A 133 -36.21 -39.90 -9.10
N PHE A 134 -36.29 -40.79 -10.08
CA PHE A 134 -36.98 -40.55 -11.35
C PHE A 134 -37.65 -41.83 -11.83
N GLN A 135 -38.90 -41.74 -12.27
CA GLN A 135 -39.64 -42.83 -12.91
C GLN A 135 -40.52 -42.28 -14.04
N ASP A 136 -40.52 -42.96 -15.18
CA ASP A 136 -41.41 -42.69 -16.31
C ASP A 136 -42.30 -43.91 -16.58
N ILE A 137 -43.52 -43.86 -16.04
CA ILE A 137 -44.44 -44.98 -16.05
C ILE A 137 -45.44 -44.80 -17.17
N THR A 138 -45.38 -45.66 -18.18
CA THR A 138 -46.39 -45.70 -19.27
C THR A 138 -47.30 -46.91 -19.14
N ALA A 139 -48.58 -46.68 -18.86
CA ALA A 139 -49.63 -47.70 -18.84
C ALA A 139 -50.49 -47.61 -20.10
N ARG A 140 -50.76 -48.75 -20.74
CA ARG A 140 -51.68 -48.85 -21.90
C ARG A 140 -52.87 -49.72 -21.53
N ALA A 141 -54.07 -49.28 -21.86
CA ALA A 141 -55.29 -50.03 -21.64
C ALA A 141 -56.24 -49.87 -22.84
N LYS A 142 -57.07 -50.89 -23.07
CA LYS A 142 -58.22 -50.80 -23.98
C LYS A 142 -59.46 -50.54 -23.16
N LEU A 143 -60.11 -49.41 -23.41
CA LEU A 143 -61.34 -49.02 -22.74
C LEU A 143 -62.53 -49.43 -23.61
N GLU A 144 -63.41 -50.26 -23.08
CA GLU A 144 -64.67 -50.63 -23.72
C GLU A 144 -65.70 -49.50 -23.53
N GLY A 145 -66.18 -48.89 -24.62
CA GLY A 145 -67.18 -47.82 -24.60
C GLY A 145 -68.37 -48.07 -25.52
N GLN A 146 -69.39 -47.21 -25.43
CA GLN A 146 -70.62 -47.32 -26.26
C GLN A 146 -70.38 -47.23 -27.78
N PHE A 147 -69.22 -46.74 -28.21
CA PHE A 147 -68.85 -46.54 -29.61
C PHE A 147 -67.67 -47.43 -30.08
N GLY A 148 -67.27 -48.44 -29.30
CA GLY A 148 -66.16 -49.35 -29.61
C GLY A 148 -65.04 -49.34 -28.56
N SER A 149 -63.95 -50.07 -28.86
CA SER A 149 -62.75 -50.16 -28.00
C SER A 149 -61.79 -49.01 -28.28
N THR A 150 -61.57 -48.15 -27.30
CA THR A 150 -60.65 -47.00 -27.37
C THR A 150 -59.29 -47.41 -26.81
N ASP A 151 -58.21 -47.14 -27.56
CA ASP A 151 -56.85 -47.31 -27.05
C ASP A 151 -56.49 -46.10 -26.17
N ALA A 152 -56.16 -46.35 -24.90
CA ALA A 152 -55.76 -45.33 -23.94
C ALA A 152 -54.32 -45.56 -23.46
N GLU A 153 -53.54 -44.49 -23.44
CA GLU A 153 -52.19 -44.43 -22.87
C GLU A 153 -52.17 -43.43 -21.72
N ARG A 154 -51.83 -43.87 -20.52
CA ARG A 154 -51.54 -42.99 -19.39
C ARG A 154 -50.04 -43.00 -19.14
N ARG A 155 -49.40 -41.84 -19.26
CA ARG A 155 -48.00 -41.64 -18.88
C ARG A 155 -47.93 -40.85 -17.58
N THR A 156 -47.11 -41.30 -16.64
CA THR A 156 -46.88 -40.65 -15.35
C THR A 156 -45.39 -40.47 -15.16
N ILE A 157 -44.95 -39.23 -14.94
CA ILE A 157 -43.56 -38.92 -14.60
C ILE A 157 -43.51 -38.55 -13.12
N GLN A 158 -42.68 -39.28 -12.37
CA GLN A 158 -42.37 -38.99 -10.98
C GLN A 158 -40.93 -38.55 -10.87
N LEU A 159 -40.70 -37.43 -10.20
CA LEU A 159 -39.38 -36.82 -10.03
C LEU A 159 -39.23 -36.35 -8.58
N GLN A 160 -38.11 -36.67 -7.96
CA GLN A 160 -37.71 -36.10 -6.68
C GLN A 160 -36.28 -35.56 -6.82
N ALA A 161 -36.05 -34.39 -6.24
CA ALA A 161 -34.75 -33.77 -6.20
C ALA A 161 -34.53 -33.06 -4.87
N VAL A 162 -33.27 -32.93 -4.51
CA VAL A 162 -32.82 -32.15 -3.36
C VAL A 162 -32.15 -30.89 -3.86
N VAL A 163 -32.68 -29.75 -3.42
CA VAL A 163 -32.07 -28.44 -3.56
C VAL A 163 -31.23 -28.17 -2.33
N ARG A 164 -29.95 -27.83 -2.49
CA ARG A 164 -29.06 -27.45 -1.39
C ARG A 164 -28.46 -26.08 -1.64
N ILE A 165 -28.39 -25.26 -0.60
CA ILE A 165 -27.88 -23.89 -0.69
C ILE A 165 -26.73 -23.74 0.30
N TYR A 166 -25.63 -23.19 -0.19
CA TYR A 166 -24.40 -23.02 0.57
C TYR A 166 -23.99 -21.55 0.62
N ASP A 167 -23.44 -21.10 1.75
CA ASP A 167 -22.64 -19.87 1.81
C ASP A 167 -21.22 -20.18 1.32
N THR A 168 -20.75 -19.45 0.33
CA THR A 168 -19.45 -19.68 -0.33
C THR A 168 -18.25 -19.22 0.51
N THR A 169 -18.47 -18.35 1.50
CA THR A 169 -17.40 -17.84 2.36
C THR A 169 -17.08 -18.84 3.46
N THR A 170 -18.12 -19.39 4.10
CA THR A 170 -17.97 -20.35 5.21
C THR A 170 -18.00 -21.80 4.74
N GLY A 171 -18.51 -22.09 3.55
CA GLY A 171 -18.74 -23.45 3.06
C GLY A 171 -19.89 -24.18 3.77
N THR A 172 -20.69 -23.47 4.58
CA THR A 172 -21.78 -24.08 5.35
C THR A 172 -23.07 -24.15 4.54
N MET A 173 -23.86 -25.21 4.76
CA MET A 173 -25.17 -25.35 4.14
C MET A 173 -26.19 -24.50 4.90
N LEU A 174 -26.84 -23.58 4.20
CA LEU A 174 -27.89 -22.72 4.76
C LEU A 174 -29.26 -23.41 4.78
N GLY A 175 -29.44 -24.40 3.91
CA GLY A 175 -30.67 -25.18 3.89
C GLY A 175 -30.69 -26.20 2.76
N ALA A 176 -31.53 -27.22 2.96
CA ALA A 176 -31.88 -28.20 1.95
C ALA A 176 -33.40 -28.31 1.86
N THR A 177 -33.92 -28.43 0.64
CA THR A 177 -35.36 -28.56 0.39
C THR A 177 -35.61 -29.62 -0.66
N ASN A 178 -36.54 -30.53 -0.36
CA ASN A 178 -36.94 -31.58 -1.30
C ASN A 178 -38.02 -31.04 -2.23
N VAL A 179 -37.81 -31.22 -3.53
CA VAL A 179 -38.75 -30.90 -4.59
C VAL A 179 -39.30 -32.21 -5.12
N ARG A 180 -40.62 -32.41 -5.02
CA ARG A 180 -41.30 -33.63 -5.47
C ARG A 180 -42.36 -33.27 -6.50
N LEU A 181 -42.32 -34.00 -7.61
CA LEU A 181 -43.29 -33.91 -8.69
C LEU A 181 -43.84 -35.28 -9.02
N ASP A 182 -45.16 -35.31 -9.21
CA ASP A 182 -45.90 -36.45 -9.76
C ASP A 182 -46.92 -35.86 -10.73
N LYS A 183 -46.75 -36.13 -12.01
CA LYS A 183 -47.63 -35.62 -13.06
C LYS A 183 -47.98 -36.73 -14.04
N SER A 184 -49.27 -36.88 -14.31
CA SER A 184 -49.77 -37.84 -15.31
C SER A 184 -50.66 -37.18 -16.35
N THR A 185 -50.54 -37.64 -17.59
CA THR A 185 -51.39 -37.25 -18.72
C THR A 185 -51.91 -38.50 -19.40
N VAL A 186 -53.16 -38.44 -19.89
CA VAL A 186 -53.80 -39.52 -20.65
C VAL A 186 -53.93 -39.09 -22.11
N ASN A 187 -53.59 -39.99 -23.03
CA ASN A 187 -53.92 -39.89 -24.44
C ASN A 187 -54.94 -40.99 -24.80
N GLU A 188 -56.04 -40.61 -25.44
CA GLU A 188 -57.08 -41.52 -25.87
C GLU A 188 -57.25 -41.42 -27.39
N ILE A 189 -57.15 -42.55 -28.09
CA ILE A 189 -57.32 -42.64 -29.53
C ILE A 189 -58.63 -43.36 -29.81
N LEU A 190 -59.59 -42.62 -30.38
CA LEU A 190 -60.91 -43.15 -30.71
C LEU A 190 -60.84 -44.22 -31.81
N PRO A 191 -61.79 -45.18 -31.82
CA PRO A 191 -61.89 -46.18 -32.88
C PRO A 191 -61.93 -45.54 -34.28
N GLY A 192 -61.05 -45.99 -35.18
CA GLY A 192 -60.98 -45.49 -36.56
C GLY A 192 -60.22 -44.17 -36.75
N ALA A 193 -59.76 -43.52 -35.67
CA ALA A 193 -58.87 -42.38 -35.75
C ALA A 193 -57.40 -42.84 -35.87
N THR A 194 -56.61 -42.11 -36.66
CA THR A 194 -55.15 -42.28 -36.70
C THR A 194 -54.52 -40.99 -36.19
N GLU A 195 -53.83 -41.05 -35.06
CA GLU A 195 -53.11 -39.90 -34.48
C GLU A 195 -51.62 -40.02 -34.81
N GLN A 196 -51.03 -38.94 -35.33
CA GLN A 196 -49.57 -38.83 -35.49
C GLN A 196 -49.00 -38.06 -34.29
N GLY A 197 -48.14 -38.71 -33.51
CA GLY A 197 -47.64 -38.19 -32.24
C GLY A 197 -48.48 -38.67 -31.04
N ARG A 198 -48.10 -38.23 -29.83
CA ARG A 198 -48.84 -38.54 -28.60
C ARG A 198 -48.96 -37.30 -27.73
N LYS A 199 -50.16 -36.99 -27.21
CA LYS A 199 -50.35 -35.89 -26.25
C LYS A 199 -49.51 -36.06 -24.98
N THR A 200 -49.17 -37.30 -24.62
CA THR A 200 -48.27 -37.62 -23.51
C THR A 200 -46.84 -37.07 -23.69
N ASN A 201 -46.45 -36.62 -24.88
CA ASN A 201 -45.14 -35.97 -25.08
C ASN A 201 -45.09 -34.53 -24.54
N MET A 202 -46.21 -33.82 -24.44
CA MET A 202 -46.25 -32.48 -23.81
C MET A 202 -45.98 -32.55 -22.31
N LEU A 203 -46.25 -33.70 -21.68
CA LEU A 203 -46.02 -33.94 -20.26
C LEU A 203 -44.57 -33.63 -19.85
N LEU A 204 -43.62 -33.92 -20.74
CA LEU A 204 -42.21 -33.67 -20.47
C LEU A 204 -41.91 -32.17 -20.31
N GLY A 205 -42.43 -31.35 -21.21
CA GLY A 205 -42.29 -29.89 -21.13
C GLY A 205 -42.97 -29.31 -19.89
N ASP A 206 -44.14 -29.83 -19.53
CA ASP A 206 -44.86 -29.45 -18.31
C ASP A 206 -44.04 -29.79 -17.06
N VAL A 207 -43.54 -31.03 -16.94
CA VAL A 207 -42.71 -31.48 -15.81
C VAL A 207 -41.43 -30.65 -15.72
N THR A 208 -40.77 -30.41 -16.84
CA THR A 208 -39.56 -29.59 -16.94
C THR A 208 -39.78 -28.18 -16.40
N THR A 209 -40.88 -27.53 -16.82
CA THR A 209 -41.25 -26.17 -16.40
C THR A 209 -41.66 -26.13 -14.93
N MET A 210 -42.44 -27.11 -14.48
CA MET A 210 -42.86 -27.22 -13.08
C MET A 210 -41.68 -27.47 -12.15
N PHE A 211 -40.72 -28.31 -12.57
CA PHE A 211 -39.53 -28.63 -11.79
C PHE A 211 -38.64 -27.41 -11.58
N ALA A 212 -38.32 -26.72 -12.68
CA ALA A 212 -37.55 -25.47 -12.63
C ALA A 212 -38.21 -24.42 -11.73
N ARG A 213 -39.53 -24.25 -11.85
CA ARG A 213 -40.28 -23.29 -11.02
C ARG A 213 -40.25 -23.66 -9.53
N GLN A 214 -40.48 -24.93 -9.20
CA GLN A 214 -40.46 -25.39 -7.81
C GLN A 214 -39.06 -25.29 -7.19
N ALA A 215 -38.02 -25.64 -7.94
CA ALA A 215 -36.64 -25.47 -7.48
C ALA A 215 -36.28 -23.99 -7.26
N ALA A 216 -36.64 -23.09 -8.18
CA ALA A 216 -36.43 -21.65 -8.03
C ALA A 216 -37.14 -21.09 -6.79
N ASN A 217 -38.38 -21.53 -6.56
CA ASN A 217 -39.17 -21.13 -5.40
C ASN A 217 -38.57 -21.64 -4.10
N ALA A 218 -38.11 -22.89 -4.05
CA ALA A 218 -37.45 -23.45 -2.88
C ALA A 218 -36.24 -22.59 -2.49
N ILE A 219 -35.35 -22.30 -3.44
CA ILE A 219 -34.16 -21.48 -3.20
C ILE A 219 -34.53 -20.05 -2.77
N THR A 220 -35.49 -19.44 -3.44
CA THR A 220 -35.93 -18.07 -3.13
C THR A 220 -36.59 -17.97 -1.76
N ASN A 221 -37.33 -19.00 -1.34
CA ASN A 221 -37.98 -19.04 -0.04
C ASN A 221 -36.98 -19.24 1.10
N THR A 222 -35.94 -20.05 0.90
CA THR A 222 -34.87 -20.22 1.89
C THR A 222 -34.04 -18.94 2.05
N LEU A 223 -33.65 -18.29 0.95
CA LEU A 223 -32.74 -17.12 1.00
C LEU A 223 -33.44 -15.79 1.26
N SER A 224 -34.70 -15.64 0.84
CA SER A 224 -35.45 -14.39 1.00
C SER A 224 -36.93 -14.71 1.22
N PRO A 225 -37.34 -15.13 2.43
CA PRO A 225 -38.72 -15.52 2.71
C PRO A 225 -39.72 -14.42 2.33
N PRO A 226 -40.98 -14.78 2.00
CA PRO A 226 -42.01 -13.82 1.66
C PRO A 226 -42.25 -12.85 2.82
N ARG A 227 -42.29 -11.55 2.53
CA ARG A 227 -42.49 -10.48 3.52
C ARG A 227 -43.51 -9.45 3.05
N VAL A 228 -44.25 -8.92 4.00
CA VAL A 228 -45.19 -7.81 3.83
C VAL A 228 -44.41 -6.53 3.53
N MET A 229 -44.66 -5.93 2.36
CA MET A 229 -44.04 -4.66 1.93
C MET A 229 -44.88 -3.46 2.35
N ALA A 230 -46.20 -3.62 2.35
CA ALA A 230 -47.16 -2.62 2.79
C ALA A 230 -48.43 -3.29 3.29
N TYR A 231 -49.07 -2.68 4.28
CA TYR A 231 -50.38 -3.07 4.79
C TYR A 231 -51.28 -1.84 4.82
N THR A 232 -52.43 -1.90 4.15
CA THR A 232 -53.34 -0.76 4.04
C THR A 232 -54.78 -1.25 3.93
N MET A 233 -55.65 -0.78 4.83
CA MET A 233 -57.10 -1.06 4.80
C MET A 233 -57.42 -2.57 4.69
N GLY A 234 -56.74 -3.42 5.45
CA GLY A 234 -56.97 -4.87 5.43
C GLY A 234 -56.43 -5.58 4.17
N VAL A 235 -55.60 -4.90 3.37
CA VAL A 235 -54.93 -5.47 2.20
C VAL A 235 -53.42 -5.44 2.40
N ILE A 236 -52.83 -6.62 2.35
CA ILE A 236 -51.38 -6.85 2.37
C ILE A 236 -50.87 -6.79 0.93
N THR A 237 -49.78 -6.04 0.72
CA THR A 237 -48.93 -6.15 -0.46
C THR A 237 -47.63 -6.82 -0.06
N PHE A 238 -47.27 -7.92 -0.70
CA PHE A 238 -46.12 -8.74 -0.32
C PHE A 238 -45.19 -9.05 -1.50
N ASN A 239 -43.94 -9.39 -1.15
CA ASN A 239 -42.81 -9.41 -2.07
C ASN A 239 -42.67 -10.72 -2.88
N ARG A 240 -43.81 -11.31 -3.28
CA ARG A 240 -43.94 -12.50 -4.13
C ARG A 240 -44.86 -12.24 -5.31
N THR A 241 -44.76 -13.07 -6.34
CA THR A 241 -45.36 -12.87 -7.66
C THR A 241 -46.01 -14.16 -8.18
N ALA A 242 -46.85 -14.04 -9.20
CA ALA A 242 -47.43 -15.21 -9.89
C ALA A 242 -46.34 -16.15 -10.44
N ALA A 243 -45.24 -15.59 -10.97
CA ALA A 243 -44.09 -16.35 -11.47
C ALA A 243 -43.39 -17.16 -10.36
N SER A 244 -43.38 -16.64 -9.12
CA SER A 244 -42.90 -17.37 -7.94
C SER A 244 -43.91 -18.37 -7.36
N GLY A 245 -44.96 -18.72 -8.09
CA GLY A 245 -45.93 -19.75 -7.71
C GLY A 245 -47.14 -19.27 -6.90
N VAL A 246 -47.29 -17.96 -6.67
CA VAL A 246 -48.48 -17.42 -5.98
C VAL A 246 -49.71 -17.56 -6.87
N GLN A 247 -50.82 -18.04 -6.31
CA GLN A 247 -52.09 -18.14 -7.02
C GLN A 247 -53.18 -17.33 -6.32
N SER A 248 -54.05 -16.67 -7.10
CA SER A 248 -55.22 -16.00 -6.54
C SER A 248 -56.15 -17.02 -5.88
N GLY A 249 -56.63 -16.70 -4.69
CA GLY A 249 -57.46 -17.58 -3.84
C GLY A 249 -56.68 -18.38 -2.80
N GLU A 250 -55.35 -18.45 -2.89
CA GLU A 250 -54.51 -19.16 -1.92
C GLU A 250 -54.55 -18.50 -0.53
N VAL A 251 -54.50 -19.31 0.52
CA VAL A 251 -54.48 -18.85 1.91
C VAL A 251 -53.04 -18.88 2.44
N TRP A 252 -52.64 -17.78 3.07
CA TRP A 252 -51.32 -17.55 3.60
C TRP A 252 -51.41 -17.19 5.08
N GLU A 253 -50.54 -17.79 5.88
CA GLU A 253 -50.37 -17.44 7.29
C GLU A 253 -49.33 -16.33 7.42
N VAL A 254 -49.55 -15.40 8.35
CA VAL A 254 -48.71 -14.22 8.57
C VAL A 254 -48.08 -14.30 9.96
N PHE A 255 -46.77 -14.11 10.01
CA PHE A 255 -45.95 -14.21 11.21
C PHE A 255 -45.25 -12.89 11.54
N ALA A 256 -45.16 -12.55 12.82
CA ALA A 256 -44.26 -11.51 13.32
C ALA A 256 -42.84 -12.08 13.48
N PRO A 257 -41.79 -11.42 12.96
CA PRO A 257 -40.41 -11.78 13.27
C PRO A 257 -40.10 -11.36 14.72
N GLY A 258 -39.80 -12.33 15.57
CA GLY A 258 -39.34 -12.16 16.94
C GLY A 258 -37.82 -12.01 17.04
N GLU A 259 -37.28 -12.37 18.20
CA GLU A 259 -35.83 -12.32 18.45
C GLU A 259 -35.09 -13.42 17.66
N GLU A 260 -33.84 -13.13 17.30
CA GLU A 260 -32.97 -14.12 16.67
C GLU A 260 -32.62 -15.22 17.68
N LEU A 261 -32.97 -16.45 17.34
CA LEU A 261 -32.70 -17.64 18.13
C LEU A 261 -31.29 -18.11 17.81
N ILE A 262 -30.40 -18.01 18.79
CA ILE A 262 -29.04 -18.55 18.71
C ILE A 262 -28.99 -19.81 19.55
N ASP A 263 -28.59 -20.92 18.93
CA ASP A 263 -28.40 -22.17 19.64
C ASP A 263 -27.27 -22.00 20.68
N PRO A 264 -27.52 -22.30 21.98
CA PRO A 264 -26.57 -22.03 23.05
C PRO A 264 -25.35 -22.95 23.04
N ASP A 265 -25.43 -24.13 22.41
CA ASP A 265 -24.36 -25.12 22.38
C ASP A 265 -23.46 -24.93 21.16
N THR A 266 -24.04 -24.51 20.03
CA THR A 266 -23.34 -24.37 18.74
C THR A 266 -23.05 -22.93 18.34
N GLY A 267 -23.74 -21.95 18.94
CA GLY A 267 -23.67 -20.54 18.55
C GLY A 267 -24.28 -20.25 17.17
N GLU A 268 -24.96 -21.22 16.57
CA GLU A 268 -25.60 -21.08 15.26
C GLU A 268 -26.87 -20.24 15.37
N SER A 269 -27.05 -19.28 14.46
CA SER A 269 -28.33 -18.58 14.32
C SER A 269 -29.34 -19.50 13.64
N LEU A 270 -30.38 -19.88 14.37
CA LEU A 270 -31.51 -20.68 13.90
C LEU A 270 -32.60 -19.82 13.22
N GLY A 271 -32.31 -18.54 12.98
CA GLY A 271 -33.24 -17.56 12.45
C GLY A 271 -34.02 -16.84 13.54
N ALA A 272 -35.05 -16.08 13.15
CA ALA A 272 -35.91 -15.38 14.10
C ALA A 272 -37.08 -16.26 14.55
N GLU A 273 -37.51 -16.11 15.79
CA GLU A 273 -38.78 -16.68 16.25
C GLU A 273 -39.93 -16.19 15.33
N GLU A 274 -40.81 -17.09 14.89
CA GLU A 274 -41.96 -16.75 14.04
C GLU A 274 -43.26 -16.93 14.84
N ILE A 275 -43.91 -15.83 15.21
CA ILE A 275 -45.18 -15.86 15.97
C ILE A 275 -46.35 -15.65 15.01
N SER A 276 -47.29 -16.59 14.94
CA SER A 276 -48.48 -16.47 14.07
C SER A 276 -49.38 -15.32 14.56
N ILE A 277 -49.65 -14.36 13.67
CA ILE A 277 -50.39 -13.12 13.97
C ILE A 277 -51.54 -12.87 12.98
N GLY A 278 -51.84 -13.82 12.10
CA GLY A 278 -53.03 -13.71 11.25
C GLY A 278 -52.99 -14.54 9.97
N TRP A 279 -54.06 -14.39 9.21
CA TRP A 279 -54.31 -15.15 7.98
C TRP A 279 -54.75 -14.20 6.87
N ALA A 280 -54.32 -14.46 5.63
CA ALA A 280 -54.69 -13.66 4.47
C ALA A 280 -54.97 -14.54 3.25
N ARG A 281 -55.95 -14.14 2.43
CA ARG A 281 -56.26 -14.77 1.15
C ARG A 281 -55.73 -13.93 0.01
N VAL A 282 -54.93 -14.52 -0.88
CA VAL A 282 -54.42 -13.84 -2.07
C VAL A 282 -55.59 -13.43 -2.96
N THR A 283 -55.67 -12.15 -3.29
CA THR A 283 -56.70 -11.60 -4.19
C THR A 283 -56.16 -11.38 -5.59
N ASP A 284 -54.88 -11.04 -5.71
CA ASP A 284 -54.24 -10.67 -6.97
C ASP A 284 -52.79 -11.15 -6.97
N ALA A 285 -52.47 -12.05 -7.90
CA ALA A 285 -51.12 -12.54 -8.12
C ALA A 285 -50.48 -11.72 -9.24
N GLY A 286 -49.77 -10.65 -8.86
CA GLY A 286 -49.17 -9.73 -9.81
C GLY A 286 -47.77 -10.15 -10.28
N GLU A 287 -47.25 -9.42 -11.27
CA GLU A 287 -45.93 -9.68 -11.87
C GLU A 287 -44.75 -9.23 -10.97
N LYS A 288 -44.92 -8.16 -10.19
CA LYS A 288 -43.87 -7.58 -9.33
C LYS A 288 -44.12 -7.79 -7.84
N PHE A 289 -45.39 -7.84 -7.47
CA PHE A 289 -45.88 -8.06 -6.12
C PHE A 289 -47.28 -8.64 -6.20
N SER A 290 -47.69 -9.30 -5.12
CA SER A 290 -49.03 -9.86 -4.98
C SER A 290 -49.77 -9.13 -3.86
N LYS A 291 -51.10 -9.16 -3.94
CA LYS A 291 -51.98 -8.60 -2.92
C LYS A 291 -52.80 -9.71 -2.28
N ALA A 292 -52.92 -9.64 -0.96
CA ALA A 292 -53.77 -10.53 -0.18
C ALA A 292 -54.71 -9.71 0.71
N ARG A 293 -55.96 -10.14 0.80
CA ARG A 293 -56.93 -9.61 1.75
C ARG A 293 -56.80 -10.35 3.06
N VAL A 294 -56.69 -9.62 4.15
CA VAL A 294 -56.58 -10.20 5.49
C VAL A 294 -57.94 -10.76 5.92
N ILE A 295 -57.88 -11.93 6.55
CA ILE A 295 -58.99 -12.67 7.16
C ILE A 295 -58.97 -12.41 8.67
N GLU A 296 -57.80 -12.62 9.29
CA GLU A 296 -57.54 -12.34 10.71
C GLU A 296 -56.29 -11.47 10.86
N ASP A 297 -56.37 -10.47 11.75
CA ASP A 297 -55.32 -9.50 12.02
C ASP A 297 -55.10 -9.36 13.53
N TYR A 298 -53.98 -9.89 14.03
CA TYR A 298 -53.53 -9.75 15.41
C TYR A 298 -52.28 -8.86 15.54
N GLY A 299 -52.02 -7.99 14.56
CA GLY A 299 -50.87 -7.07 14.56
C GLY A 299 -50.01 -7.16 13.31
N ILE A 300 -50.63 -7.34 12.14
CA ILE A 300 -49.90 -7.43 10.87
C ILE A 300 -49.30 -6.06 10.52
N GLU A 301 -48.01 -6.05 10.25
CA GLU A 301 -47.29 -4.83 9.89
C GLU A 301 -46.32 -5.05 8.73
N LYS A 302 -45.68 -3.95 8.31
CA LYS A 302 -44.63 -4.02 7.29
C LYS A 302 -43.43 -4.78 7.87
N GLY A 303 -42.98 -5.81 7.16
CA GLY A 303 -41.88 -6.67 7.60
C GLY A 303 -42.32 -8.03 8.12
N SER A 304 -43.61 -8.21 8.44
CA SER A 304 -44.18 -9.52 8.79
C SER A 304 -43.87 -10.56 7.69
N ILE A 305 -43.57 -11.79 8.11
CA ILE A 305 -43.26 -12.90 7.22
C ILE A 305 -44.57 -13.56 6.80
N MET A 306 -44.65 -14.07 5.58
CA MET A 306 -45.81 -14.82 5.12
C MET A 306 -45.39 -16.20 4.64
N ARG A 307 -46.17 -17.24 4.98
CA ARG A 307 -45.96 -18.60 4.46
C ARG A 307 -47.26 -19.14 3.87
N PRO A 308 -47.21 -19.84 2.71
CA PRO A 308 -48.38 -20.46 2.13
C PRO A 308 -48.87 -21.62 3.02
N SER A 309 -50.19 -21.71 3.23
CA SER A 309 -50.79 -22.81 3.98
C SER A 309 -51.29 -23.90 3.03
N LEU A 310 -50.57 -25.02 3.01
CA LEU A 310 -50.91 -26.19 2.20
C LEU A 310 -52.18 -26.91 2.69
N GLY A 311 -52.55 -26.72 3.96
CA GLY A 311 -53.75 -27.30 4.58
C GLY A 311 -55.01 -26.43 4.45
N GLY A 312 -54.91 -25.26 3.82
CA GLY A 312 -56.00 -24.29 3.75
C GLY A 312 -56.14 -23.48 5.04
N LEU A 313 -57.33 -22.95 5.27
CA LEU A 313 -57.65 -22.15 6.46
C LEU A 313 -58.01 -23.09 7.62
N PRO A 314 -57.48 -22.89 8.84
CA PRO A 314 -57.85 -23.71 9.99
C PRO A 314 -59.35 -23.61 10.33
N ASP A 315 -59.94 -24.67 10.88
CA ASP A 315 -61.37 -24.75 11.20
C ASP A 315 -61.89 -23.66 12.15
N HIS A 316 -61.00 -23.04 12.94
CA HIS A 316 -61.36 -21.99 13.90
C HIS A 316 -61.38 -20.58 13.32
N VAL A 317 -60.91 -20.40 12.08
CA VAL A 317 -60.79 -19.09 11.44
C VAL A 317 -61.96 -18.88 10.47
N ASP A 318 -62.69 -17.78 10.63
CA ASP A 318 -63.82 -17.44 9.75
C ASP A 318 -63.33 -17.03 8.35
N PRO A 319 -63.65 -17.78 7.27
CA PRO A 319 -63.18 -17.49 5.92
C PRO A 319 -63.71 -16.18 5.32
N ASP A 320 -64.75 -15.58 5.91
CA ASP A 320 -65.33 -14.29 5.52
C ASP A 320 -65.00 -13.16 6.52
N GLY A 321 -64.13 -13.44 7.50
CA GLY A 321 -63.60 -12.47 8.45
C GLY A 321 -63.04 -11.23 7.73
N ARG A 322 -63.42 -10.04 8.22
CA ARG A 322 -62.91 -8.75 7.75
C ARG A 322 -62.36 -7.97 8.93
N PRO A 323 -61.04 -7.78 9.05
CA PRO A 323 -60.49 -6.98 10.13
C PRO A 323 -60.79 -5.50 9.91
N THR A 324 -61.18 -4.82 10.99
CA THR A 324 -61.17 -3.36 11.07
C THR A 324 -59.74 -2.92 11.41
N GLY A 325 -58.96 -2.58 10.38
CA GLY A 325 -57.49 -2.50 10.45
C GLY A 325 -56.90 -1.79 11.67
N SER A 326 -55.92 -2.43 12.30
CA SER A 326 -55.09 -1.86 13.37
C SER A 326 -53.85 -1.21 12.77
N ALA A 327 -53.97 0.01 12.25
CA ALA A 327 -52.77 0.82 11.98
C ALA A 327 -52.39 1.61 13.24
N PRO A 328 -51.14 1.57 13.73
CA PRO A 328 -50.72 2.46 14.81
C PRO A 328 -50.71 3.91 14.31
N ARG A 329 -51.39 4.79 15.06
CA ARG A 329 -51.28 6.24 14.92
C ARG A 329 -49.82 6.63 15.14
N SER A 330 -49.28 7.44 14.24
CA SER A 330 -47.97 8.06 14.36
C SER A 330 -47.79 8.69 15.75
N GLY A 331 -46.70 8.33 16.42
CA GLY A 331 -46.41 8.67 17.81
C GLY A 331 -46.43 10.17 18.08
N GLY A 332 -47.32 10.58 18.97
CA GLY A 332 -47.22 11.84 19.68
C GLY A 332 -46.14 11.74 20.75
N SER A 333 -45.06 12.51 20.57
CA SER A 333 -44.06 12.73 21.61
C SER A 333 -44.67 13.48 22.78
N THR A 334 -44.87 12.79 23.90
CA THR A 334 -45.21 13.36 25.21
C THR A 334 -44.06 14.24 25.69
N ARG A 335 -44.36 15.54 25.80
CA ARG A 335 -43.48 16.55 26.39
C ARG A 335 -43.61 16.49 27.92
N ALA A 336 -42.63 15.92 28.60
CA ALA A 336 -42.51 16.02 30.04
C ALA A 336 -41.95 17.40 30.42
N ALA A 337 -42.67 18.09 31.29
CA ALA A 337 -42.29 19.39 31.85
C ALA A 337 -41.41 19.19 33.09
N GLY A 338 -40.29 19.91 33.14
CA GLY A 338 -39.43 20.02 34.31
C GLY A 338 -38.50 21.22 34.18
N THR A 339 -38.81 22.29 34.91
CA THR A 339 -37.96 23.46 35.23
C THR A 339 -37.71 23.36 36.75
N PRO A 340 -36.56 23.70 37.39
CA PRO A 340 -35.83 24.99 37.28
C PRO A 340 -34.30 24.87 37.59
N PRO A 341 -33.53 25.92 37.99
CA PRO A 341 -33.67 27.38 37.81
C PRO A 341 -32.47 28.02 37.08
N ARG A 342 -32.66 29.31 36.75
CA ARG A 342 -31.68 30.25 36.20
C ARG A 342 -30.68 30.72 37.27
N ASP A 343 -29.44 30.92 36.86
CA ASP A 343 -28.53 31.86 37.51
C ASP A 343 -27.94 32.86 36.49
N ARG A 344 -27.73 34.09 36.97
CA ARG A 344 -27.35 35.29 36.21
C ARG A 344 -25.88 35.64 36.45
N GLY A 345 -25.25 36.24 35.44
CA GLY A 345 -24.01 37.03 35.55
C GLY A 345 -23.19 36.82 34.27
N GLY A 346 -23.09 37.79 33.37
CA GLY A 346 -22.16 38.93 33.43
C GLY A 346 -20.92 38.53 32.60
N ASP A 347 -20.21 39.33 31.83
CA ASP A 347 -20.22 40.72 31.41
C ASP A 347 -19.27 40.75 30.18
N ARG A 348 -19.42 41.76 29.31
CA ARG A 348 -18.45 42.33 28.34
C ARG A 348 -17.36 41.47 27.65
N THR A 349 -17.24 41.66 26.34
CA THR A 349 -16.07 42.32 25.66
C THR A 349 -16.31 42.25 24.14
N ASP A 350 -16.49 43.39 23.49
CA ASP A 350 -15.45 44.26 22.90
C ASP A 350 -14.87 43.68 21.60
N ARG A 351 -15.09 44.46 20.53
CA ARG A 351 -15.09 44.02 19.14
C ARG A 351 -13.80 44.55 18.49
N GLY A 352 -12.71 43.80 18.63
CA GLY A 352 -11.43 44.07 17.96
C GLY A 352 -11.31 43.30 16.65
N VAL A 353 -11.59 43.97 15.54
CA VAL A 353 -11.41 43.45 14.17
C VAL A 353 -9.91 43.47 13.82
N ARG A 354 -9.32 42.32 13.49
CA ARG A 354 -8.09 42.22 12.69
C ARG A 354 -8.34 41.34 11.48
N ASN A 355 -8.24 41.95 10.31
CA ASN A 355 -8.31 41.30 9.00
C ASN A 355 -7.09 40.39 8.79
N ALA A 356 -7.33 39.16 8.32
CA ALA A 356 -6.34 38.29 7.71
C ALA A 356 -6.68 38.13 6.22
N THR A 357 -5.99 38.88 5.36
CA THR A 357 -5.88 38.58 3.94
C THR A 357 -4.54 37.88 3.73
N GLY A 358 -4.56 36.55 3.72
CA GLY A 358 -3.46 35.73 3.21
C GLY A 358 -3.64 35.54 1.71
N THR A 359 -2.80 36.23 0.94
CA THR A 359 -2.49 35.90 -0.45
C THR A 359 -1.83 34.52 -0.52
N ASP A 360 -2.46 33.55 -1.20
CA ASP A 360 -1.79 32.32 -1.63
C ASP A 360 -0.65 32.70 -2.59
N ALA A 361 0.58 32.67 -2.08
CA ALA A 361 1.77 32.63 -2.91
C ALA A 361 1.82 31.25 -3.62
N PRO A 362 2.30 31.17 -4.86
CA PRO A 362 2.54 29.87 -5.50
C PRO A 362 3.48 29.05 -4.61
N ALA A 363 3.11 27.79 -4.33
CA ALA A 363 3.93 26.87 -3.56
C ALA A 363 5.35 26.85 -4.15
N ALA A 364 6.35 27.20 -3.33
CA ALA A 364 7.74 27.21 -3.77
C ALA A 364 8.12 25.82 -4.26
N MET A 365 8.57 25.75 -5.51
CA MET A 365 9.03 24.51 -6.12
C MET A 365 10.24 24.01 -5.32
N ARG A 366 10.17 22.80 -4.74
CA ARG A 366 11.28 22.24 -3.96
C ARG A 366 12.15 21.35 -4.82
N LYS A 367 13.47 21.53 -4.74
CA LYS A 367 14.43 20.70 -5.45
C LYS A 367 14.73 19.46 -4.62
N MET A 368 14.58 18.27 -5.18
CA MET A 368 14.80 17.01 -4.47
C MET A 368 15.76 16.15 -5.28
N ALA A 369 16.77 15.55 -4.66
CA ALA A 369 17.61 14.56 -5.34
C ALA A 369 16.92 13.20 -5.32
N ILE A 370 16.94 12.45 -6.44
CA ILE A 370 16.40 11.08 -6.48
C ILE A 370 17.52 10.04 -6.52
N PHE A 371 17.38 9.01 -5.70
CA PHE A 371 18.25 7.84 -5.68
C PHE A 371 17.39 6.60 -5.76
N VAL A 372 17.58 5.83 -6.83
CA VAL A 372 16.92 4.54 -7.02
C VAL A 372 17.93 3.43 -6.74
N ARG A 373 17.54 2.44 -5.95
CA ARG A 373 18.32 1.23 -5.72
C ARG A 373 17.47 -0.01 -5.99
N ASN A 374 18.16 -1.10 -6.33
CA ASN A 374 17.54 -2.39 -6.53
C ASN A 374 18.01 -3.35 -5.44
N ASN A 375 17.08 -3.82 -4.61
CA ASN A 375 17.34 -4.87 -3.63
C ASN A 375 16.78 -6.23 -4.09
N ALA A 376 16.04 -6.27 -5.20
CA ALA A 376 15.44 -7.48 -5.73
C ALA A 376 16.47 -8.27 -6.56
N SER A 377 16.66 -9.54 -6.21
CA SER A 377 17.68 -10.40 -6.85
C SER A 377 17.37 -10.79 -8.30
N ASN A 378 16.10 -10.68 -8.71
CA ASN A 378 15.58 -11.11 -10.01
C ASN A 378 15.17 -9.94 -10.91
N VAL A 379 15.62 -8.73 -10.58
CA VAL A 379 15.41 -7.51 -11.37
C VAL A 379 16.77 -7.04 -11.87
N SER A 380 16.89 -6.73 -13.15
CA SER A 380 18.14 -6.23 -13.72
C SER A 380 18.44 -4.80 -13.27
N ASP A 381 19.72 -4.43 -13.18
CA ASP A 381 20.12 -3.06 -12.82
C ASP A 381 19.68 -2.02 -13.85
N ASP A 382 19.47 -2.39 -15.12
CA ASP A 382 18.91 -1.50 -16.15
C ASP A 382 17.50 -0.99 -15.78
N THR A 383 16.76 -1.77 -14.99
CA THR A 383 15.42 -1.43 -14.48
C THR A 383 15.46 -0.23 -13.53
N VAL A 384 16.57 -0.02 -12.82
CA VAL A 384 16.77 1.14 -11.92
C VAL A 384 16.62 2.45 -12.67
N ARG A 385 17.23 2.55 -13.86
CA ARG A 385 17.15 3.74 -14.72
C ARG A 385 15.73 3.96 -15.23
N MET A 386 15.06 2.89 -15.65
CA MET A 386 13.68 2.98 -16.13
C MET A 386 12.73 3.46 -15.04
N LEU A 387 12.87 2.95 -13.82
CA LEU A 387 12.06 3.38 -12.67
C LEU A 387 12.37 4.84 -12.30
N GLU A 388 13.64 5.25 -12.30
CA GLU A 388 14.06 6.64 -12.08
C GLU A 388 13.38 7.59 -13.08
N ASP A 389 13.40 7.24 -14.37
CA ASP A 389 12.74 8.02 -15.43
C ASP A 389 11.21 8.09 -15.23
N GLN A 390 10.56 6.97 -14.87
CA GLN A 390 9.12 6.94 -14.62
C GLN A 390 8.74 7.81 -13.40
N VAL A 391 9.45 7.65 -12.26
CA VAL A 391 9.19 8.44 -11.04
C VAL A 391 9.42 9.93 -11.31
N THR A 392 10.51 10.26 -12.02
CA THR A 392 10.80 11.64 -12.42
C THR A 392 9.70 12.21 -13.30
N SER A 393 9.22 11.43 -14.27
CA SER A 393 8.11 11.85 -15.14
C SER A 393 6.79 12.06 -14.39
N GLN A 394 6.49 11.27 -13.35
CA GLN A 394 5.24 11.40 -12.57
C GLN A 394 5.28 12.59 -11.61
N LEU A 395 6.45 12.90 -11.04
CA LEU A 395 6.61 13.98 -10.08
C LEU A 395 6.84 15.36 -10.71
N ASN A 396 7.27 15.41 -11.98
CA ASN A 396 7.36 16.65 -12.76
C ASN A 396 5.97 17.26 -13.00
N GLY A 397 5.53 18.10 -12.06
CA GLY A 397 4.21 18.74 -12.06
C GLY A 397 3.58 18.89 -10.67
N SER A 398 4.11 18.22 -9.65
CA SER A 398 3.59 18.26 -8.25
C SER A 398 4.18 19.40 -7.39
N GLY A 399 4.93 20.33 -7.99
CA GLY A 399 5.70 21.35 -7.25
C GLY A 399 7.05 20.84 -6.72
N VAL A 400 7.50 19.68 -7.18
CA VAL A 400 8.83 19.11 -6.88
C VAL A 400 9.65 19.08 -8.17
N GLU A 401 10.88 19.59 -8.12
CA GLU A 401 11.88 19.48 -9.18
C GLU A 401 12.85 18.37 -8.79
N LEU A 402 12.87 17.27 -9.53
CA LEU A 402 13.78 16.16 -9.23
C LEU A 402 15.11 16.31 -9.95
N ILE A 403 16.19 16.19 -9.18
CA ILE A 403 17.56 16.12 -9.67
C ILE A 403 17.98 14.66 -9.66
N SER A 404 18.01 14.06 -10.84
CA SER A 404 18.48 12.70 -11.03
C SER A 404 20.00 12.63 -10.98
N ARG A 405 20.53 11.71 -10.15
CA ARG A 405 21.96 11.42 -10.11
C ARG A 405 22.47 10.97 -11.48
N SER A 406 21.72 10.10 -12.15
CA SER A 406 22.12 9.52 -13.44
C SER A 406 22.12 10.56 -14.57
N ILE A 407 21.39 11.66 -14.43
CA ILE A 407 21.42 12.77 -15.40
C ILE A 407 22.55 13.76 -15.11
N VAL A 408 22.90 13.99 -13.84
CA VAL A 408 23.90 15.00 -13.46
C VAL A 408 25.34 14.47 -13.47
N LEU A 409 25.54 13.23 -13.02
CA LEU A 409 26.89 12.66 -12.91
C LEU A 409 27.35 11.94 -14.17
N ASN A 410 26.43 11.38 -14.97
CA ASN A 410 26.83 10.71 -16.19
C ASN A 410 27.17 11.74 -17.26
N ALA A 411 28.35 11.61 -17.86
CA ALA A 411 28.73 12.44 -18.98
C ALA A 411 27.73 12.27 -20.14
N VAL A 412 27.46 13.36 -20.90
CA VAL A 412 26.63 13.35 -22.12
C VAL A 412 27.05 12.25 -23.11
N SER A 413 28.32 11.85 -23.01
CA SER A 413 28.98 10.77 -23.73
C SER A 413 28.41 9.36 -23.48
N ASP A 414 27.77 9.16 -22.32
CA ASP A 414 27.29 7.86 -21.85
C ASP A 414 25.78 7.69 -22.04
N MET A 415 25.11 8.77 -22.46
CA MET A 415 23.69 8.79 -22.80
C MET A 415 23.39 8.12 -24.15
N ALA A 416 24.40 7.83 -24.97
CA ALA A 416 24.23 7.25 -26.30
C ALA A 416 25.14 6.04 -26.55
N GLY A 417 24.54 4.87 -26.74
CA GLY A 417 25.26 3.66 -27.15
C GLY A 417 25.90 3.74 -28.56
N SER A 418 25.51 4.73 -29.37
CA SER A 418 26.13 5.05 -30.67
C SER A 418 25.76 6.47 -31.13
N GLY A 419 26.62 7.14 -31.91
CA GLY A 419 26.36 8.47 -32.50
C GLY A 419 27.37 9.52 -32.06
N ALA A 420 27.10 10.80 -32.38
CA ALA A 420 27.96 11.94 -32.07
C ALA A 420 28.15 12.18 -30.56
N ASN A 421 27.26 11.60 -29.75
CA ASN A 421 27.29 11.66 -28.29
C ASN A 421 27.81 10.34 -27.67
N ARG A 422 28.41 9.43 -28.45
CA ARG A 422 29.07 8.24 -27.89
C ARG A 422 30.44 8.67 -27.36
N GLY A 423 30.70 8.38 -26.10
CA GLY A 423 31.95 8.71 -25.45
C GLY A 423 33.20 8.12 -26.05
N THR A 424 34.33 8.63 -25.59
CA THR A 424 35.67 8.16 -25.92
C THR A 424 36.00 6.80 -25.29
N GLY A 425 35.19 6.33 -24.32
CA GLY A 425 35.40 5.07 -23.60
C GLY A 425 36.58 5.12 -22.63
N ASP A 426 36.95 6.31 -22.15
CA ASP A 426 38.15 6.53 -21.35
C ASP A 426 37.99 6.04 -19.89
N PRO A 427 38.78 5.04 -19.42
CA PRO A 427 38.66 4.48 -18.08
C PRO A 427 38.90 5.47 -16.93
N MET A 428 39.62 6.58 -17.19
CA MET A 428 39.93 7.58 -16.16
C MET A 428 38.70 8.40 -15.72
N ASN A 429 37.75 8.68 -16.62
CA ASN A 429 36.51 9.39 -16.24
C ASN A 429 35.65 8.53 -15.31
N THR A 430 35.49 7.25 -15.64
CA THR A 430 34.72 6.30 -14.83
C THR A 430 35.34 6.06 -13.45
N ALA A 431 36.67 6.15 -13.32
CA ALA A 431 37.37 5.95 -12.04
C ALA A 431 37.19 7.14 -11.08
N ALA A 432 37.27 8.38 -11.59
CA ALA A 432 37.03 9.58 -10.77
C ALA A 432 35.57 9.69 -10.33
N GLU A 433 34.62 9.33 -11.20
CA GLU A 433 33.19 9.27 -10.89
C GLU A 433 32.86 8.19 -9.85
N ARG A 434 33.51 7.02 -9.92
CA ARG A 434 33.41 5.99 -8.89
C ARG A 434 33.95 6.45 -7.55
N LEU A 435 35.10 7.12 -7.50
CA LEU A 435 35.66 7.65 -6.24
C LEU A 435 34.72 8.67 -5.59
N LEU A 436 34.12 9.57 -6.37
CA LEU A 436 33.12 10.53 -5.88
C LEU A 436 31.82 9.83 -5.44
N SER A 437 31.47 8.70 -6.04
CA SER A 437 30.29 7.89 -5.70
C SER A 437 30.49 7.05 -4.43
N ASP A 438 31.68 6.47 -4.27
CA ASP A 438 31.95 5.48 -3.23
C ASP A 438 32.29 6.15 -1.90
N GLU A 439 32.76 7.39 -1.92
CA GLU A 439 33.14 8.15 -0.70
C GLU A 439 32.06 9.15 -0.23
N ALA A 440 31.05 9.48 -1.04
CA ALA A 440 30.02 10.46 -0.69
C ALA A 440 28.70 9.83 -0.21
N SER A 441 28.22 10.23 0.98
CA SER A 441 26.88 9.88 1.47
C SER A 441 25.80 10.51 0.56
N ALA A 442 24.68 9.80 0.33
CA ALA A 442 23.59 10.28 -0.53
C ALA A 442 23.06 11.68 -0.14
N SER A 443 23.06 12.01 1.16
CA SER A 443 22.72 13.34 1.68
C SER A 443 23.73 14.42 1.30
N SER A 444 25.03 14.13 1.38
CA SER A 444 26.10 15.05 0.98
C SER A 444 26.07 15.34 -0.52
N LEU A 445 25.77 14.33 -1.33
CA LEU A 445 25.62 14.48 -2.77
C LEU A 445 24.35 15.29 -3.11
N ALA A 446 23.22 15.02 -2.44
CA ALA A 446 22.00 15.83 -2.60
C ALA A 446 22.22 17.31 -2.25
N SER A 447 22.96 17.59 -1.17
CA SER A 447 23.34 18.95 -0.76
C SER A 447 24.26 19.62 -1.80
N THR A 448 25.24 18.89 -2.33
CA THR A 448 26.15 19.38 -3.39
C THR A 448 25.40 19.70 -4.68
N LEU A 449 24.34 18.95 -4.98
CA LEU A 449 23.44 19.18 -6.11
C LEU A 449 22.46 20.34 -5.89
N GLY A 450 22.46 20.96 -4.70
CA GLY A 450 21.56 22.06 -4.35
C GLY A 450 20.10 21.61 -4.18
N ALA A 451 19.87 20.36 -3.78
CA ALA A 451 18.55 19.87 -3.44
C ALA A 451 18.19 20.19 -1.97
N ASP A 452 16.92 20.54 -1.75
CA ASP A 452 16.30 20.81 -0.45
C ASP A 452 15.99 19.52 0.34
N GLY A 453 16.16 18.36 -0.27
CA GLY A 453 15.96 17.06 0.34
C GLY A 453 16.22 15.90 -0.63
N LEU A 454 15.94 14.68 -0.17
CA LEU A 454 16.32 13.44 -0.83
C LEU A 454 15.11 12.50 -0.95
N LEU A 455 14.87 11.96 -2.14
CA LEU A 455 13.91 10.89 -2.41
C LEU A 455 14.68 9.60 -2.67
N VAL A 456 14.59 8.64 -1.76
CA VAL A 456 15.14 7.29 -1.93
C VAL A 456 14.02 6.37 -2.39
N VAL A 457 14.21 5.70 -3.52
CA VAL A 457 13.32 4.70 -4.08
C VAL A 457 14.07 3.37 -4.13
N SER A 458 13.43 2.29 -3.70
CA SER A 458 14.06 0.98 -3.55
C SER A 458 13.14 -0.10 -4.06
N ILE A 459 13.53 -0.78 -5.13
CA ILE A 459 12.83 -2.01 -5.57
C ILE A 459 13.07 -3.06 -4.49
N ALA A 460 12.01 -3.45 -3.79
CA ALA A 460 12.06 -4.37 -2.66
C ALA A 460 11.96 -5.82 -3.13
N SER A 461 10.97 -6.14 -3.96
CA SER A 461 10.79 -7.45 -4.57
C SER A 461 10.07 -7.37 -5.90
N TYR A 462 10.22 -8.43 -6.69
CA TYR A 462 9.45 -8.69 -7.90
C TYR A 462 9.02 -10.15 -7.86
N ASP A 463 7.76 -10.41 -7.51
CA ASP A 463 7.29 -11.76 -7.19
C ASP A 463 6.24 -12.24 -8.20
N THR A 464 6.18 -13.56 -8.38
CA THR A 464 5.23 -14.21 -9.28
C THR A 464 4.37 -15.22 -8.54
N ASP A 465 3.04 -15.14 -8.70
CA ASP A 465 2.04 -16.06 -8.14
C ASP A 465 1.24 -16.70 -9.29
N THR A 466 1.56 -17.95 -9.61
CA THR A 466 0.87 -18.74 -10.65
C THR A 466 -0.22 -19.60 -10.03
N ARG A 467 -1.44 -19.45 -10.55
CA ARG A 467 -2.66 -20.17 -10.14
C ARG A 467 -3.24 -20.92 -11.32
N GLU A 468 -3.50 -22.20 -11.12
CA GLU A 468 -4.20 -23.04 -12.10
C GLU A 468 -5.62 -23.33 -11.62
N PHE A 469 -6.60 -23.18 -12.50
CA PHE A 469 -7.99 -23.52 -12.23
C PHE A 469 -8.54 -24.34 -13.41
N ARG A 470 -8.87 -25.61 -13.12
CA ARG A 470 -9.40 -26.57 -14.10
C ARG A 470 -10.66 -27.22 -13.54
N ASP A 471 -11.76 -27.04 -14.25
CA ASP A 471 -13.08 -27.55 -13.88
C ASP A 471 -13.82 -28.00 -15.14
N GLU A 472 -14.09 -29.30 -15.24
CA GLU A 472 -14.73 -29.92 -16.41
C GLU A 472 -16.23 -29.56 -16.49
N ASP A 473 -16.92 -29.48 -15.36
CA ASP A 473 -18.36 -29.19 -15.30
C ASP A 473 -18.67 -27.74 -15.72
N LEU A 474 -17.80 -26.81 -15.36
CA LEU A 474 -17.86 -25.40 -15.77
C LEU A 474 -17.21 -25.16 -17.15
N GLY A 475 -16.46 -26.13 -17.67
CA GLY A 475 -15.72 -26.02 -18.93
C GLY A 475 -14.63 -24.94 -18.88
N VAL A 476 -13.93 -24.84 -17.74
CA VAL A 476 -12.90 -23.83 -17.50
C VAL A 476 -11.55 -24.51 -17.35
N ASP A 477 -10.58 -24.14 -18.18
CA ASP A 477 -9.18 -24.50 -18.03
C ASP A 477 -8.33 -23.23 -18.19
N ARG A 478 -7.72 -22.78 -17.10
CA ARG A 478 -7.02 -21.49 -17.03
C ARG A 478 -5.78 -21.55 -16.16
N VAL A 479 -4.72 -20.92 -16.67
CA VAL A 479 -3.50 -20.63 -15.91
C VAL A 479 -3.40 -19.11 -15.78
N THR A 480 -3.35 -18.61 -14.56
CA THR A 480 -3.20 -17.17 -14.27
C THR A 480 -1.89 -16.95 -13.56
N THR A 481 -1.02 -16.10 -14.09
CA THR A 481 0.21 -15.67 -13.40
C THR A 481 0.07 -14.22 -13.01
N PHE A 482 0.09 -13.95 -11.70
CA PHE A 482 0.17 -12.60 -11.17
C PHE A 482 1.63 -12.21 -10.96
N TYR A 483 1.94 -10.98 -11.31
CA TYR A 483 3.24 -10.36 -11.12
C TYR A 483 3.04 -9.18 -10.17
N MET A 484 3.87 -9.12 -9.14
CA MET A 484 3.83 -8.10 -8.10
C MET A 484 5.18 -7.41 -8.05
N LEU A 485 5.18 -6.08 -8.09
CA LEU A 485 6.36 -5.27 -7.91
C LEU A 485 6.14 -4.44 -6.64
N ASP A 486 7.05 -4.57 -5.68
CA ASP A 486 7.04 -3.78 -4.46
C ASP A 486 8.21 -2.79 -4.51
N VAL A 487 7.88 -1.50 -4.41
CA VAL A 487 8.85 -0.40 -4.43
C VAL A 487 8.65 0.45 -3.18
N ALA A 488 9.62 0.38 -2.27
CA ALA A 488 9.65 1.26 -1.10
C ALA A 488 10.18 2.64 -1.48
N TRP A 489 9.56 3.70 -0.95
CA TRP A 489 10.06 5.06 -1.11
C TRP A 489 10.18 5.77 0.24
N SER A 490 11.16 6.66 0.36
CA SER A 490 11.39 7.49 1.53
C SER A 490 11.78 8.89 1.09
N LEU A 491 11.10 9.87 1.64
CA LEU A 491 11.35 11.29 1.48
C LEU A 491 12.11 11.78 2.72
N LEU A 492 13.28 12.35 2.53
CA LEU A 492 14.14 12.87 3.58
C LEU A 492 14.36 14.36 3.42
N GLY A 493 14.45 15.07 4.54
CA GLY A 493 14.78 16.49 4.60
C GLY A 493 16.27 16.74 4.36
N SER A 494 16.65 18.01 4.26
CA SER A 494 18.05 18.44 4.16
C SER A 494 18.89 18.10 5.38
N ASP A 495 18.25 17.88 6.54
CA ASP A 495 18.84 17.41 7.80
C ASP A 495 19.06 15.89 7.84
N GLY A 496 18.57 15.16 6.83
CA GLY A 496 18.59 13.69 6.78
C GLY A 496 17.45 13.02 7.56
N GLY A 497 16.51 13.77 8.12
CA GLY A 497 15.32 13.24 8.79
C GLY A 497 14.29 12.69 7.80
N THR A 498 13.65 11.56 8.09
CA THR A 498 12.57 11.02 7.24
C THR A 498 11.29 11.82 7.41
N LEU A 499 10.87 12.50 6.35
CA LEU A 499 9.65 13.29 6.28
C LEU A 499 8.43 12.42 6.01
N ALA A 500 8.58 11.43 5.13
CA ALA A 500 7.56 10.45 4.77
C ALA A 500 8.21 9.19 4.19
N SER A 501 7.52 8.07 4.29
CA SER A 501 7.90 6.82 3.64
C SER A 501 6.69 5.94 3.49
N ASP A 502 6.64 5.17 2.40
CA ASP A 502 5.59 4.17 2.19
C ASP A 502 6.09 3.10 1.21
N MET A 503 5.26 2.10 0.95
CA MET A 503 5.47 1.08 -0.06
C MET A 503 4.44 1.23 -1.18
N ALA A 504 4.92 1.40 -2.41
CA ALA A 504 4.11 1.25 -3.61
C ALA A 504 4.12 -0.23 -4.02
N SER A 505 2.94 -0.82 -4.21
CA SER A 505 2.77 -2.22 -4.55
C SER A 505 1.84 -2.36 -5.77
N ALA A 506 2.42 -2.46 -6.96
CA ALA A 506 1.69 -2.69 -8.19
C ALA A 506 1.51 -4.19 -8.42
N ARG A 507 0.33 -4.58 -8.93
CA ARG A 507 0.03 -5.95 -9.29
C ARG A 507 -0.68 -6.02 -10.63
N THR A 508 -0.24 -6.95 -11.48
CA THR A 508 -0.89 -7.24 -12.76
C THR A 508 -0.99 -8.74 -12.99
N GLY A 509 -2.00 -9.16 -13.74
CA GLY A 509 -2.31 -10.56 -14.00
C GLY A 509 -2.26 -10.88 -15.48
N ILE A 510 -1.67 -12.02 -15.82
CA ILE A 510 -1.69 -12.60 -17.16
C ILE A 510 -2.49 -13.89 -17.09
N GLN A 511 -3.62 -13.96 -17.79
CA GLN A 511 -4.42 -15.17 -17.90
C GLN A 511 -4.15 -15.84 -19.25
N GLN A 512 -3.98 -17.16 -19.19
CA GLN A 512 -3.77 -18.02 -20.34
C GLN A 512 -4.81 -19.14 -20.38
N SER A 513 -5.11 -19.60 -21.58
CA SER A 513 -6.02 -20.71 -21.87
C SER A 513 -5.61 -21.43 -23.15
N GLU A 514 -6.35 -22.47 -23.50
CA GLU A 514 -6.21 -23.13 -24.81
C GLU A 514 -6.36 -22.14 -25.98
N THR A 515 -7.24 -21.14 -25.83
CA THR A 515 -7.57 -20.17 -26.90
C THR A 515 -6.80 -18.85 -26.82
N LEU A 516 -6.17 -18.55 -25.68
CA LEU A 516 -5.43 -17.30 -25.46
C LEU A 516 -4.06 -17.58 -24.87
N ARG A 517 -3.02 -17.22 -25.61
CA ARG A 517 -1.64 -17.18 -25.13
C ARG A 517 -1.13 -15.74 -25.16
N ARG A 518 -0.60 -15.28 -24.03
CA ARG A 518 -0.02 -13.94 -23.89
C ARG A 518 1.39 -14.06 -23.33
N ASP A 519 2.34 -13.53 -24.10
CA ASP A 519 3.78 -13.61 -23.82
C ASP A 519 4.33 -12.18 -23.83
N TYR A 520 4.41 -11.58 -22.66
CA TYR A 520 5.02 -10.26 -22.47
C TYR A 520 5.54 -10.14 -21.03
N ASP A 521 6.57 -9.33 -20.85
CA ASP A 521 7.08 -8.96 -19.54
C ASP A 521 6.24 -7.80 -18.95
N PRO A 522 5.53 -8.03 -17.83
CA PRO A 522 4.71 -7.00 -17.21
C PRO A 522 5.51 -5.96 -16.41
N LEU A 523 6.83 -6.15 -16.21
CA LEU A 523 7.66 -5.29 -15.36
C LEU A 523 7.56 -3.81 -15.76
N ASN A 524 7.55 -3.52 -17.06
CA ASN A 524 7.42 -2.14 -17.56
C ASN A 524 6.09 -1.49 -17.21
N GLN A 525 5.00 -2.26 -17.14
CA GLN A 525 3.70 -1.75 -16.74
C GLN A 525 3.66 -1.55 -15.22
N LEU A 526 4.15 -2.54 -14.46
CA LEU A 526 4.21 -2.48 -12.99
C LEU A 526 5.03 -1.27 -12.51
N MET A 527 6.19 -1.01 -13.12
CA MET A 527 7.00 0.17 -12.81
C MET A 527 6.25 1.49 -13.03
N LYS A 528 5.44 1.57 -14.10
CA LYS A 528 4.63 2.76 -14.37
C LYS A 528 3.55 2.95 -13.32
N ASP A 529 2.89 1.87 -12.94
CA ASP A 529 1.84 1.86 -11.93
C ASP A 529 2.41 2.22 -10.54
N ASP A 530 3.56 1.67 -10.15
CA ASP A 530 4.26 2.02 -8.91
C ASP A 530 4.79 3.45 -8.91
N ALA A 531 5.39 3.92 -10.01
CA ALA A 531 5.86 5.29 -10.11
C ALA A 531 4.71 6.31 -9.89
N ARG A 532 3.50 5.97 -10.34
CA ARG A 532 2.31 6.78 -10.08
C ARG A 532 1.92 6.76 -8.60
N LEU A 533 1.89 5.58 -7.96
CA LEU A 533 1.62 5.47 -6.52
C LEU A 533 2.63 6.23 -5.67
N ILE A 534 3.93 6.15 -6.01
CA ILE A 534 5.00 6.94 -5.38
C ILE A 534 4.74 8.44 -5.59
N GLY A 535 4.39 8.84 -6.80
CA GLY A 535 4.06 10.23 -7.14
C GLY A 535 2.93 10.79 -6.27
N ASP A 536 1.82 10.03 -6.16
CA ASP A 536 0.67 10.38 -5.34
C ASP A 536 1.04 10.46 -3.83
N GLY A 537 1.83 9.50 -3.34
CA GLY A 537 2.30 9.45 -1.95
C GLY A 537 3.22 10.61 -1.58
N VAL A 538 4.18 10.93 -2.45
CA VAL A 538 5.10 12.08 -2.26
C VAL A 538 4.32 13.39 -2.34
N ALA A 539 3.41 13.56 -3.29
CA ALA A 539 2.57 14.77 -3.37
C ALA A 539 1.70 14.95 -2.11
N ALA A 540 1.14 13.87 -1.57
CA ALA A 540 0.38 13.91 -0.32
C ALA A 540 1.28 14.30 0.87
N ALA A 541 2.50 13.76 0.95
CA ALA A 541 3.47 14.12 1.97
C ALA A 541 3.85 15.61 1.92
N MET A 542 4.09 16.13 0.70
CA MET A 542 4.46 17.54 0.46
C MET A 542 3.35 18.52 0.84
N ASN A 543 2.09 18.13 0.63
CA ASN A 543 0.92 18.96 0.97
C ASN A 543 0.53 18.89 2.45
N SER A 544 0.96 17.85 3.17
CA SER A 544 0.78 17.80 4.61
C SER A 544 1.69 18.86 5.27
N GLN A 545 1.10 19.76 6.07
CA GLN A 545 1.75 20.91 6.73
C GLN A 545 2.92 20.58 7.68
N ARG A 546 3.46 19.36 7.64
CA ARG A 546 4.70 18.93 8.31
C ARG A 546 5.96 19.58 7.74
N LEU A 547 5.89 20.16 6.54
CA LEU A 547 7.03 20.79 5.86
C LEU A 547 7.10 22.32 6.01
N ALA A 548 6.17 22.92 6.76
CA ALA A 548 6.12 24.37 7.01
C ALA A 548 6.88 24.79 8.27
N ALA A 549 7.33 23.85 9.09
CA ALA A 549 8.11 24.11 10.29
C ALA A 549 9.42 23.35 10.19
N GLU A 550 10.41 23.94 9.52
CA GLU A 550 11.86 23.77 9.80
C GLU A 550 12.66 24.51 8.72
N GLY A 551 12.61 25.84 8.80
CA GLY A 551 13.74 26.68 8.48
C GLY A 551 14.34 27.16 9.80
N GLY A 552 14.80 26.23 10.64
CA GLY A 552 15.68 26.60 11.74
C GLY A 552 17.05 26.82 11.13
N GLU A 553 17.56 28.05 11.15
CA GLU A 553 19.00 28.28 11.00
C GLU A 553 19.72 27.27 11.89
N ALA A 554 20.55 26.41 11.30
CA ALA A 554 21.39 25.50 12.07
C ALA A 554 22.14 26.33 13.10
N ASP A 555 21.93 26.04 14.38
CA ASP A 555 22.51 26.80 15.49
C ASP A 555 24.04 26.65 15.37
N MET A 556 24.70 27.69 14.82
CA MET A 556 26.14 27.71 14.60
C MET A 556 26.83 27.82 15.95
N VAL A 557 27.72 26.88 16.20
CA VAL A 557 28.43 26.73 17.47
C VAL A 557 29.91 26.98 17.23
N GLU A 558 30.53 27.77 18.10
CA GLU A 558 31.98 27.91 18.16
C GLU A 558 32.58 26.83 19.07
N VAL A 559 33.53 26.06 18.53
CA VAL A 559 34.31 25.05 19.28
C VAL A 559 35.76 25.52 19.34
N ASP A 560 36.32 25.70 20.54
CA ASP A 560 37.72 26.07 20.73
C ASP A 560 38.61 24.83 20.62
N ILE A 561 39.48 24.79 19.62
CA ILE A 561 40.40 23.67 19.39
C ILE A 561 41.82 24.10 19.75
N SER A 562 42.42 23.40 20.71
CA SER A 562 43.79 23.58 21.15
C SER A 562 44.62 22.33 20.85
N ILE A 563 45.88 22.52 20.41
CA ILE A 563 46.77 21.41 20.03
C ILE A 563 47.99 21.39 20.94
N VAL A 564 48.41 20.20 21.37
CA VAL A 564 49.63 19.99 22.16
C VAL A 564 50.48 18.89 21.54
N LEU A 565 51.81 19.02 21.59
CA LEU A 565 52.71 17.93 21.19
C LEU A 565 52.87 16.95 22.36
N ALA A 566 52.51 15.68 22.13
CA ALA A 566 52.52 14.67 23.19
C ALA A 566 53.93 14.25 23.62
N ASP A 567 54.89 14.22 22.69
CA ASP A 567 56.16 13.50 22.88
C ASP A 567 57.40 14.42 23.01
N LEU A 568 57.20 15.75 23.12
CA LEU A 568 58.31 16.70 23.21
C LEU A 568 58.16 17.61 24.43
N SER A 569 58.87 17.27 25.49
CA SER A 569 59.08 18.13 26.67
C SER A 569 60.54 18.57 26.72
N ILE A 570 60.75 19.88 26.71
CA ILE A 570 62.09 20.44 26.91
C ILE A 570 62.24 20.66 28.42
N PRO A 571 63.18 19.98 29.09
CA PRO A 571 63.46 20.25 30.48
C PRO A 571 64.21 21.59 30.61
N GLU A 572 63.80 22.40 31.59
CA GLU A 572 64.43 23.69 31.86
C GLU A 572 65.82 23.46 32.52
N ILE A 573 66.86 24.12 32.01
CA ILE A 573 68.24 24.01 32.54
C ILE A 573 68.64 25.38 33.10
N VAL A 574 68.96 25.43 34.39
CA VAL A 574 69.34 26.65 35.09
C VAL A 574 70.70 26.46 35.76
N GLU A 575 71.54 27.50 35.73
CA GLU A 575 72.84 27.53 36.40
C GLU A 575 72.65 27.75 37.91
N ASN A 576 73.24 26.89 38.75
CA ASN A 576 73.19 27.05 40.21
C ASN A 576 74.25 28.06 40.71
N GLU A 577 74.19 28.43 42.00
CA GLU A 577 75.12 29.41 42.61
C GLU A 577 76.61 28.98 42.60
N ASN A 578 76.93 27.74 42.25
CA ASN A 578 78.29 27.20 42.13
C ASN A 578 78.79 27.17 40.67
N GLY A 579 78.00 27.62 39.70
CA GLY A 579 78.34 27.61 38.26
C GLY A 579 78.05 26.29 37.55
N ASP A 580 77.36 25.35 38.20
CA ASP A 580 76.98 24.07 37.60
C ASP A 580 75.58 24.15 36.94
N TRP A 581 75.44 23.57 35.75
CA TRP A 581 74.16 23.49 35.04
C TRP A 581 73.30 22.36 35.61
N VAL A 582 72.16 22.69 36.23
CA VAL A 582 71.24 21.72 36.82
C VAL A 582 69.91 21.72 36.04
N VAL A 583 69.42 20.53 35.72
CA VAL A 583 68.11 20.34 35.09
C VAL A 583 67.01 20.50 36.16
N THR A 584 66.12 21.47 36.01
CA THR A 584 65.00 21.69 36.95
C THR A 584 63.82 20.77 36.61
N ALA A 585 62.89 20.61 37.57
CA ALA A 585 61.72 19.74 37.40
C ALA A 585 60.64 20.32 36.47
N ASN A 586 60.85 21.52 35.91
CA ASN A 586 59.88 22.22 35.09
C ASN A 586 60.03 21.78 33.62
N GLN A 587 58.91 21.45 32.97
CA GLN A 587 58.88 20.95 31.59
C GLN A 587 58.03 21.86 30.71
N TYR A 588 58.62 22.42 29.65
CA TYR A 588 57.88 23.20 28.66
C TYR A 588 57.13 22.28 27.70
N ARG A 589 55.79 22.41 27.64
CA ARG A 589 54.95 21.75 26.62
C ARG A 589 54.90 22.60 25.36
N LEU A 590 55.34 22.02 24.24
CA LEU A 590 55.31 22.68 22.95
C LEU A 590 53.92 22.55 22.31
N SER A 591 53.40 23.64 21.75
CA SER A 591 52.16 23.67 20.99
C SER A 591 52.47 24.09 19.55
N PRO A 592 52.04 23.31 18.54
CA PRO A 592 52.22 23.67 17.16
C PRO A 592 51.18 24.73 16.77
N MET A 593 51.62 25.80 16.12
CA MET A 593 50.74 26.87 15.63
C MET A 593 50.35 26.62 14.17
N ASN A 594 49.15 27.06 13.78
CA ASN A 594 48.62 27.03 12.41
C ASN A 594 48.46 25.62 11.84
N ALA A 595 47.85 24.70 12.59
CA ALA A 595 47.38 23.42 12.03
C ALA A 595 46.08 23.65 11.26
N THR A 596 45.96 23.11 10.06
CA THR A 596 44.75 23.25 9.23
C THR A 596 43.67 22.33 9.79
N VAL A 597 42.48 22.88 10.03
CA VAL A 597 41.31 22.13 10.52
C VAL A 597 40.29 21.99 9.42
N MET A 598 39.90 20.76 9.14
CA MET A 598 38.83 20.38 8.23
C MET A 598 37.67 19.76 8.98
N VAL A 599 36.44 20.15 8.64
CA VAL A 599 35.19 19.60 9.16
C VAL A 599 34.42 19.02 7.98
N ASP A 600 34.10 17.73 8.07
CA ASP A 600 33.40 16.96 7.03
C ASP A 600 34.01 17.09 5.63
N GLY A 601 35.35 17.17 5.58
CA GLY A 601 36.12 17.28 4.34
C GLY A 601 36.38 18.70 3.83
N PHE A 602 35.81 19.73 4.47
CA PHE A 602 36.01 21.14 4.10
C PHE A 602 36.96 21.86 5.07
N ILE A 603 37.90 22.65 4.55
CA ILE A 603 38.78 23.51 5.36
C ILE A 603 37.93 24.64 5.96
N VAL A 604 37.82 24.66 7.29
CA VAL A 604 37.02 25.65 8.03
C VAL A 604 37.87 26.65 8.81
N GLY A 605 39.12 26.32 9.13
CA GLY A 605 40.00 27.24 9.84
C GLY A 605 41.35 26.67 10.23
N SER A 606 41.97 27.29 11.23
CA SER A 606 43.27 26.88 11.75
C SER A 606 43.26 26.83 13.27
N ALA A 607 43.93 25.83 13.84
CA ALA A 607 44.12 25.66 15.27
C ALA A 607 45.56 26.04 15.68
N PRO A 608 45.79 26.55 16.90
CA PRO A 608 44.79 26.73 17.96
C PRO A 608 43.85 27.94 17.75
N GLY A 609 42.56 27.78 18.04
CA GLY A 609 41.55 28.84 17.92
C GLY A 609 40.10 28.34 17.81
N PRO A 610 39.10 29.25 17.87
CA PRO A 610 37.69 28.91 17.71
C PRO A 610 37.35 28.55 16.26
N ILE A 611 36.66 27.43 16.07
CA ILE A 611 36.17 26.93 14.78
C ILE A 611 34.65 26.91 14.81
N ALA A 612 34.01 27.64 13.89
CA ALA A 612 32.57 27.66 13.73
C ALA A 612 32.10 26.43 12.95
N MET A 613 31.13 25.69 13.49
CA MET A 613 30.49 24.54 12.84
C MET A 613 29.03 24.42 13.30
N SER A 614 28.20 23.69 12.55
CA SER A 614 26.84 23.39 13.01
C SER A 614 26.88 22.55 14.29
N SER A 615 25.84 22.65 15.13
CA SER A 615 25.68 21.71 16.23
C SER A 615 25.38 20.30 15.70
N GLY A 616 26.01 19.27 16.28
CA GLY A 616 25.82 17.89 15.82
C GLY A 616 27.13 17.10 15.66
N GLN A 617 27.02 15.93 15.04
CA GLN A 617 28.17 15.04 14.83
C GLN A 617 28.92 15.43 13.55
N HIS A 618 30.22 15.66 13.68
CA HIS A 618 31.12 16.09 12.63
C HIS A 618 32.38 15.22 12.60
N ARG A 619 32.95 15.00 11.41
CA ARG A 619 34.27 14.39 11.25
C ARG A 619 35.31 15.48 11.18
N LEU A 620 36.17 15.53 12.18
CA LEU A 620 37.25 16.51 12.30
C LEU A 620 38.55 15.90 11.77
N THR A 621 39.15 16.53 10.77
CA THR A 621 40.50 16.20 10.29
C THR A 621 41.45 17.36 10.57
N ILE A 622 42.56 17.11 11.23
CA ILE A 622 43.59 18.12 11.51
C ILE A 622 44.91 17.70 10.88
N GLU A 623 45.47 18.60 10.07
CA GLU A 623 46.70 18.37 9.34
C GLU A 623 47.71 19.49 9.59
N ARG A 624 48.98 19.10 9.76
CA ARG A 624 50.11 20.03 9.80
C ARG A 624 51.35 19.33 9.25
N PRO A 625 52.16 19.99 8.41
CA PRO A 625 53.43 19.43 7.95
C PRO A 625 54.30 18.97 9.12
N MET A 626 54.95 17.82 8.96
CA MET A 626 55.83 17.17 9.97
C MET A 626 55.11 16.56 11.19
N LEU A 627 53.77 16.61 11.27
CA LEU A 627 52.97 15.94 12.29
C LEU A 627 52.10 14.85 11.66
N GLU A 628 51.65 13.90 12.47
CA GLU A 628 50.68 12.89 12.02
C GLU A 628 49.27 13.50 11.89
N THR A 629 48.58 13.19 10.79
CA THR A 629 47.20 13.63 10.54
C THR A 629 46.25 12.96 11.51
N ILE A 630 45.38 13.76 12.14
CA ILE A 630 44.37 13.27 13.08
C ILE A 630 42.99 13.29 12.42
N ASP A 631 42.28 12.17 12.50
CA ASP A 631 40.91 12.01 12.00
C ASP A 631 40.02 11.43 13.10
N ARG A 632 39.02 12.20 13.56
CA ARG A 632 38.12 11.82 14.67
C ARG A 632 36.70 12.35 14.48
N PHE A 633 35.71 11.59 14.94
CA PHE A 633 34.33 12.09 15.08
C PHE A 633 34.16 12.87 16.38
N VAL A 634 33.54 14.04 16.29
CA VAL A 634 33.26 14.94 17.41
C VAL A 634 31.78 15.34 17.36
N VAL A 635 31.14 15.43 18.52
CA VAL A 635 29.77 15.98 18.63
C VAL A 635 29.88 17.43 19.11
N ALA A 636 29.77 18.36 18.18
CA ALA A 636 29.88 19.80 18.42
C ALA A 636 28.71 20.30 19.28
N ARG A 637 29.05 21.05 20.34
CA ARG A 637 28.11 21.67 21.29
C ARG A 637 28.63 23.05 21.68
N LYS A 638 27.71 23.95 22.02
CA LYS A 638 28.03 25.32 22.42
C LYS A 638 29.08 25.35 23.55
N ASP A 639 30.08 26.22 23.39
CA ASP A 639 31.17 26.46 24.34
C ASP A 639 32.07 25.23 24.61
N MET A 640 32.18 24.31 23.65
CA MET A 640 33.05 23.14 23.77
C MET A 640 34.52 23.51 23.52
N SER A 641 35.42 23.06 24.39
CA SER A 641 36.87 23.15 24.20
C SER A 641 37.49 21.76 24.03
N LEU A 642 38.29 21.57 22.99
CA LEU A 642 38.91 20.29 22.64
C LEU A 642 40.43 20.43 22.62
N VAL A 643 41.12 19.63 23.44
CA VAL A 643 42.58 19.55 23.45
C VAL A 643 43.02 18.29 22.71
N ILE A 644 43.70 18.46 21.58
CA ILE A 644 44.12 17.36 20.71
C ILE A 644 45.63 17.17 20.81
N PRO A 645 46.10 16.04 21.36
CA PRO A 645 47.52 15.70 21.34
C PRO A 645 47.93 15.24 19.93
N MET A 646 48.95 15.86 19.36
CA MET A 646 49.58 15.47 18.10
C MET A 646 50.98 14.90 18.33
N GLN A 647 51.39 13.98 17.44
CA GLN A 647 52.72 13.37 17.42
C GLN A 647 53.49 13.78 16.16
N LEU A 648 54.82 13.76 16.26
CA LEU A 648 55.69 13.98 15.12
C LEU A 648 55.64 12.78 14.17
N SER A 649 55.44 13.04 12.89
CA SER A 649 55.54 12.00 11.86
C SER A 649 56.97 11.45 11.78
N GLU A 650 57.15 10.31 11.12
CA GLU A 650 58.48 9.69 10.95
C GLU A 650 59.48 10.65 10.28
N GLU A 651 59.05 11.38 9.26
CA GLU A 651 59.85 12.41 8.60
C GLU A 651 60.13 13.60 9.52
N GLY A 652 59.13 14.04 10.28
CA GLY A 652 59.26 15.11 11.27
C GLY A 652 60.26 14.78 12.38
N ARG A 653 60.23 13.55 12.90
CA ARG A 653 61.20 13.05 13.90
C ARG A 653 62.62 13.04 13.35
N ARG A 654 62.82 12.61 12.10
CA ARG A 654 64.14 12.57 11.46
C ARG A 654 64.74 13.98 11.32
N GLN A 655 63.97 14.92 10.79
CA GLN A 655 64.43 16.30 10.62
C GLN A 655 64.67 17.00 11.97
N TRP A 656 63.86 16.68 12.99
CA TRP A 656 64.08 17.17 14.34
C TRP A 656 65.39 16.65 14.94
N MET A 657 65.70 15.35 14.79
CA MET A 657 66.97 14.77 15.24
C MET A 657 68.18 15.39 14.53
N GLU A 658 68.10 15.62 13.21
CA GLU A 658 69.16 16.31 12.45
C GLU A 658 69.38 17.74 12.96
N THR A 659 68.29 18.47 13.22
CA THR A 659 68.34 19.83 13.74
C THR A 659 68.89 19.86 15.17
N ALA A 660 68.49 18.91 16.02
CA ALA A 660 68.98 18.77 17.39
C ALA A 660 70.48 18.49 17.41
N ALA A 661 70.95 17.56 16.58
CA ALA A 661 72.38 17.24 16.43
C ALA A 661 73.19 18.45 15.91
N PHE A 662 72.62 19.24 15.00
CA PHE A 662 73.24 20.49 14.53
C PHE A 662 73.37 21.53 15.65
N ILE A 663 72.31 21.75 16.42
CA ILE A 663 72.31 22.69 17.56
C ILE A 663 73.30 22.22 18.64
N GLU A 664 73.35 20.92 18.94
CA GLU A 664 74.31 20.36 19.87
C GLU A 664 75.76 20.54 19.35
N GLY A 665 75.98 20.36 18.04
CA GLY A 665 77.25 20.66 17.39
C GLY A 665 77.67 22.13 17.54
N LEU A 666 76.74 23.08 17.39
CA LEU A 666 77.01 24.50 17.63
C LEU A 666 77.36 24.78 19.10
N LYS A 667 76.66 24.14 20.04
CA LYS A 667 76.92 24.27 21.48
C LYS A 667 78.29 23.69 21.85
N ASN A 668 78.63 22.50 21.40
CA ASN A 668 79.93 21.87 21.61
C ASN A 668 81.07 22.72 21.01
N GLY A 669 80.86 23.28 19.81
CA GLY A 669 81.80 24.22 19.20
C GLY A 669 81.95 25.54 19.96
N ALA A 670 80.93 26.00 20.67
CA ALA A 670 81.01 27.18 21.54
C ALA A 670 81.77 26.89 22.84
N VAL A 671 81.53 25.73 23.46
CA VAL A 671 82.25 25.29 24.67
C VAL A 671 83.74 25.06 24.36
N LEU A 672 84.08 24.44 23.22
CA LEU A 672 85.48 24.27 22.78
C LEU A 672 86.20 25.62 22.64
N ARG A 673 85.56 26.61 22.02
CA ARG A 673 86.12 27.97 21.90
C ARG A 673 86.31 28.65 23.26
N ALA A 674 85.43 28.39 24.23
CA ALA A 674 85.59 28.90 25.59
C ALA A 674 86.78 28.25 26.32
N VAL A 675 86.94 26.92 26.20
CA VAL A 675 88.09 26.19 26.77
C VAL A 675 89.41 26.61 26.12
N GLU A 676 89.42 26.86 24.81
CA GLU A 676 90.60 27.39 24.10
C GLU A 676 90.97 28.79 24.57
N LEU A 677 89.97 29.66 24.77
CA LEU A 677 90.18 31.00 25.32
C LEU A 677 90.76 30.93 26.74
N GLU A 678 90.25 30.03 27.59
CA GLU A 678 90.72 29.85 28.96
C GLU A 678 92.15 29.27 29.00
N LYS A 679 92.48 28.29 28.14
CA LYS A 679 93.86 27.81 27.96
C LYS A 679 94.80 28.91 27.47
N ALA A 680 94.36 29.76 26.53
CA ALA A 680 95.15 30.88 26.05
C ALA A 680 95.39 31.95 27.13
N GLN A 681 94.38 32.22 27.97
CA GLN A 681 94.51 33.10 29.13
C GLN A 681 95.44 32.49 30.19
N GLY A 682 95.30 31.21 30.52
CA GLY A 682 96.19 30.49 31.43
C GLY A 682 97.64 30.46 30.94
N LEU A 683 97.85 30.28 29.62
CA LEU A 683 99.17 30.38 28.99
C LEU A 683 99.73 31.81 29.08
N ALA A 684 98.92 32.84 28.81
CA ALA A 684 99.33 34.23 28.92
C ALA A 684 99.70 34.60 30.36
N GLU A 685 98.98 34.08 31.35
CA GLU A 685 99.26 34.27 32.77
C GLU A 685 100.51 33.50 33.23
N PHE A 686 100.68 32.26 32.74
CA PHE A 686 101.93 31.51 32.89
C PHE A 686 103.12 32.28 32.29
N MET A 687 103.00 32.83 31.09
CA MET A 687 104.07 33.63 30.47
C MET A 687 104.39 34.88 31.28
N ARG A 688 103.40 35.58 31.84
CA ARG A 688 103.62 36.74 32.73
C ARG A 688 104.35 36.36 34.01
N ASN A 689 104.04 35.20 34.59
CA ASN A 689 104.64 34.74 35.84
C ASN A 689 105.99 34.03 35.63
N SER A 690 106.24 33.48 34.44
CA SER A 690 107.55 32.93 34.07
C SER A 690 108.51 34.09 33.82
N ARG A 691 109.54 34.25 34.65
CA ARG A 691 110.59 35.29 34.48
C ARG A 691 111.53 34.98 33.31
N ILE A 692 110.98 34.64 32.14
CA ILE A 692 111.74 34.38 30.91
C ILE A 692 112.07 35.73 30.27
N THR A 693 113.33 36.11 30.32
CA THR A 693 113.86 37.28 29.60
C THR A 693 114.30 36.82 28.22
N LEU A 694 113.48 37.09 27.20
CA LEU A 694 113.88 36.96 25.80
C LEU A 694 114.80 38.13 25.46
N ASP A 695 116.11 37.87 25.45
CA ASP A 695 117.12 38.82 25.00
C ASP A 695 117.04 38.99 23.47
N THR A 696 116.41 40.07 23.04
CA THR A 696 116.23 40.41 21.61
C THR A 696 117.38 41.26 21.05
N SER A 697 118.45 41.49 21.81
CA SER A 697 119.53 42.42 21.44
C SER A 697 120.40 41.96 20.26
N ASN A 698 120.24 40.72 19.76
CA ASN A 698 120.97 40.19 18.61
C ASN A 698 120.10 39.45 17.57
N VAL A 699 118.80 39.76 17.44
CA VAL A 699 117.96 39.13 16.41
C VAL A 699 117.89 40.00 15.15
N ARG A 700 118.91 39.88 14.29
CA ARG A 700 118.85 40.31 12.88
C ARG A 700 118.31 39.14 12.04
N ASN A 701 117.10 39.30 11.51
CA ASN A 701 116.27 38.35 10.75
C ASN A 701 115.37 37.46 11.59
N LEU A 702 114.10 37.86 11.70
CA LEU A 702 113.00 36.92 11.71
C LEU A 702 112.45 36.85 10.29
N SER A 703 113.02 35.94 9.49
CA SER A 703 112.36 35.43 8.30
C SER A 703 111.08 34.72 8.73
N VAL A 704 109.96 35.17 8.18
CA VAL A 704 108.71 34.41 8.14
C VAL A 704 109.00 33.14 7.35
N GLY A 705 109.03 31.96 8.00
CA GLY A 705 109.15 30.70 7.27
C GLY A 705 109.69 29.46 7.99
N SER A 706 110.25 29.55 9.20
CA SER A 706 110.74 28.36 9.91
C SER A 706 110.21 28.26 11.34
N ARG A 707 109.66 27.08 11.67
CA ARG A 707 109.03 26.74 12.95
C ARG A 707 109.93 27.08 14.14
N LEU A 708 109.37 27.77 15.13
CA LEU A 708 110.05 28.09 16.38
C LEU A 708 110.31 26.80 17.19
N LEU A 709 111.48 26.74 17.85
CA LEU A 709 111.97 25.63 18.68
C LEU A 709 110.95 25.17 19.74
N TRP A 710 110.06 26.07 20.18
CA TRP A 710 108.98 25.79 21.13
C TRP A 710 107.84 24.95 20.57
N GLY A 711 107.60 24.99 19.25
CA GLY A 711 106.61 24.12 18.60
C GLY A 711 107.03 22.65 18.56
N GLN A 712 108.31 22.33 18.81
CA GLN A 712 108.80 20.94 18.88
C GLN A 712 108.71 20.33 20.28
N LEU A 713 108.46 21.13 21.32
CA LEU A 713 108.43 20.70 22.73
C LEU A 713 107.02 20.60 23.32
N ILE A 714 105.99 20.90 22.52
CA ILE A 714 104.58 20.92 22.96
C ILE A 714 103.74 19.79 22.31
N GLU A 715 104.32 18.99 21.40
CA GLU A 715 103.63 17.86 20.74
C GLU A 715 104.10 16.45 21.18
N ASP A 716 104.75 16.32 22.35
CA ASP A 716 104.88 15.02 23.04
C ASP A 716 104.02 14.97 24.30
#